data_AF-A0A226MLG8-F1
#
_entry.id   AF-A0A226MLG8-F1
#
_cell.length_a   1.000
_cell.length_b   1.000
_cell.length_c   1.000
_cell.angle_alpha   90.00
_cell.angle_beta   90.00
_cell.angle_gamma   90.00
#
_symmetry.space_group_name_H-M   'P 1'
#
loop_
_entity.id
_entity.type
_entity.pdbx_description
1 polymer ?
#
loop_
_entity_poly.entity_id
_entity_poly.type
_entity_poly.pdbx_seq_one_letter_code
_entity_poly.pdbx_strand_id
1 'polypeptide(L)'
;MARRPELLCGAAIVLGCAFLVALKVTCSRAKDVTMPAKLPVNFFSPRSPVIDLFRGQLDYADHLRQDSEIALYFFYAPWCGQSVAVREEIERVADRLSDQVLFIAINCWWNQGKCRKQKHFFYFPVIHLYHQSFGPIEYKGPMSAVYIEKFVRRVMTPLLYISSRSKLLDFLSNYEPGVVGYFEFNASPQPPGYLTFFASALHSLKKDYVGAVRFGVVTDKRVAEEISLVRPGSVYLHRHINTSLIYPHDIMNYTAENVCKWALENRELLIRWLRPHGGKSLLLNNELKKGPALLVFIPYNPLAEIQPLLDEITRVALEYHSCNKSQAAEPELQHVESSYPPASDSSDPDAHMKLGETFLITKYPCCNTVVLPQWHSISRTHNVCELCINQTFGVKPDKVSVPHCNFYEIETALDSFYLQEHTFFQVVSNSIECSNFLSFYSPFSYYTACCRTVKRHFLSFISSEKTIFQTPKVAFSSHGKKDNADVQNSVPHIEDRNCFIPDLHISGTNITGLSCRTNKTLNLYLLDSNLFWIYAERLGASRSTHLKEFAAIVDLKEELHYVLDQNQSLTGSSLENFIKNFSVLSSPLQRHLVGGTSLRVPAQRVVAEVTSSTFHGVVLSSEKNVVLLYYAQWCGFCASLNHIFIQLARLLPPDHFTVASAMKTKQYEEEVEKLISSKRDSAQKEPCTKECLHKETVLQQGHISHLEKEIQKLRLEIRALHQAHDSLEAQLSEARREEHRLQQQKHTLEKQHKTLQLHSEQLQATYDQKNRELLEMAEKLQELADASENLLKENTILRILVASREGKLQSKDESKEALQSEVQTGADDSSVLVSTALTTEGNRIDHVDTVATEHSSENRTE
;
A
#
# COMPACT_ATOMS: atom_id res chain seq x y z
N MET A 1 79.44 30.83 10.85
CA MET A 1 79.56 30.03 12.08
C MET A 1 78.83 28.71 11.86
N ALA A 2 79.48 27.57 12.03
CA ALA A 2 78.82 26.26 12.01
C ALA A 2 78.92 25.62 13.41
N ARG A 3 77.77 25.25 14.01
CA ARG A 3 77.65 24.35 15.18
C ARG A 3 76.17 24.05 15.45
N ARG A 4 75.82 22.75 15.48
CA ARG A 4 74.53 22.16 15.93
C ARG A 4 73.26 22.47 15.09
N PRO A 5 73.07 21.82 13.93
CA PRO A 5 71.76 21.78 13.24
C PRO A 5 70.65 21.14 14.12
N GLU A 6 71.02 20.20 15.00
CA GLU A 6 70.15 19.62 16.04
C GLU A 6 69.30 20.65 16.78
N LEU A 7 69.88 21.81 17.11
CA LEU A 7 69.22 22.86 17.89
C LEU A 7 68.15 23.62 17.10
N LEU A 8 68.32 23.75 15.77
CA LEU A 8 67.30 24.35 14.89
C LEU A 8 66.15 23.37 14.64
N CYS A 9 66.45 22.08 14.47
CA CYS A 9 65.42 21.04 14.35
C CYS A 9 64.61 20.91 15.66
N GLY A 10 65.30 20.85 16.81
CA GLY A 10 64.68 20.86 18.14
C GLY A 10 63.83 22.11 18.40
N ALA A 11 64.32 23.31 18.06
CA ALA A 11 63.54 24.54 18.20
C ALA A 11 62.29 24.56 17.30
N ALA A 12 62.38 24.07 16.05
CA ALA A 12 61.24 23.96 15.14
C ALA A 12 60.20 22.95 15.64
N ILE A 13 60.62 21.80 16.19
CA ILE A 13 59.73 20.81 16.80
C ILE A 13 59.06 21.38 18.06
N VAL A 14 59.80 22.05 18.95
CA VAL A 14 59.24 22.68 20.15
C VAL A 14 58.24 23.79 19.79
N LEU A 15 58.53 24.63 18.80
CA LEU A 15 57.60 25.65 18.31
C LEU A 15 56.36 25.02 17.64
N GLY A 16 56.53 23.95 16.86
CA GLY A 16 55.43 23.18 16.27
C GLY A 16 54.52 22.55 17.32
N CYS A 17 55.10 21.90 18.33
CA CYS A 17 54.35 21.34 19.47
C CYS A 17 53.66 22.44 20.29
N ALA A 18 54.33 23.56 20.57
CA ALA A 18 53.72 24.70 21.26
C ALA A 18 52.54 25.29 20.46
N PHE A 19 52.67 25.40 19.14
CA PHE A 19 51.59 25.86 18.25
C PHE A 19 50.43 24.87 18.17
N LEU A 20 50.69 23.56 18.14
CA LEU A 20 49.66 22.51 18.18
C LEU A 20 48.94 22.44 19.55
N VAL A 21 49.66 22.67 20.65
CA VAL A 21 49.05 22.79 21.98
C VAL A 21 48.21 24.07 22.08
N ALA A 22 48.71 25.21 21.58
CA ALA A 22 47.93 26.45 21.50
C ALA A 22 46.68 26.30 20.63
N LEU A 23 46.77 25.59 19.50
CA LEU A 23 45.61 25.23 18.66
C LEU A 23 44.62 24.33 19.41
N LYS A 24 45.07 23.29 20.11
CA LYS A 24 44.17 22.46 20.94
C LYS A 24 43.48 23.28 22.04
N VAL A 25 44.20 24.18 22.72
CA VAL A 25 43.65 25.00 23.83
C VAL A 25 42.71 26.10 23.33
N THR A 26 42.92 26.64 22.13
CA THR A 26 42.03 27.64 21.52
C THR A 26 40.81 27.01 20.84
N CYS A 27 40.98 25.87 20.16
CA CYS A 27 39.87 25.18 19.49
C CYS A 27 38.99 24.36 20.45
N SER A 28 39.50 23.87 21.59
CA SER A 28 38.67 23.16 22.58
C SER A 28 37.67 24.06 23.31
N ARG A 29 37.77 25.39 23.16
CA ARG A 29 36.81 26.37 23.68
C ARG A 29 35.63 26.67 22.75
N ALA A 30 35.41 25.85 21.72
CA ALA A 30 34.10 25.75 21.10
C ALA A 30 33.09 25.24 22.16
N LYS A 31 32.32 26.15 22.77
CA LYS A 31 31.21 25.78 23.66
C LYS A 31 30.29 24.82 22.90
N ASP A 32 29.92 23.73 23.56
CA ASP A 32 29.02 22.73 22.98
C ASP A 32 27.71 23.41 22.56
N VAL A 33 27.46 23.46 21.25
CA VAL A 33 26.36 24.22 20.66
C VAL A 33 25.02 23.49 20.86
N THR A 34 25.08 22.23 21.28
CA THR A 34 23.89 21.47 21.65
C THR A 34 23.46 21.79 23.08
N MET A 35 22.32 22.48 23.23
CA MET A 35 21.64 22.52 24.53
C MET A 35 21.30 21.09 24.98
N PRO A 36 21.50 20.73 26.26
CA PRO A 36 21.07 19.43 26.77
C PRO A 36 19.56 19.28 26.60
N ALA A 37 19.12 18.06 26.26
CA ALA A 37 17.71 17.76 26.11
C ALA A 37 16.95 18.09 27.40
N LYS A 38 15.95 18.97 27.30
CA LYS A 38 15.08 19.33 28.43
C LYS A 38 14.51 18.06 29.06
N LEU A 39 14.52 18.00 30.39
CA LEU A 39 13.92 16.90 31.14
C LEU A 39 12.45 16.72 30.72
N PRO A 40 11.96 15.47 30.58
CA PRO A 40 10.59 15.24 30.22
C PRO A 40 9.68 15.68 31.37
N VAL A 41 8.52 16.22 31.00
CA VAL A 41 7.43 16.60 31.89
C VAL A 41 6.20 15.76 31.59
N ASN A 42 5.23 15.75 32.50
CA ASN A 42 3.92 15.15 32.27
C ASN A 42 3.30 15.64 30.95
N PHE A 43 2.80 14.69 30.18
CA PHE A 43 2.05 14.86 28.95
C PHE A 43 0.54 14.87 29.24
N PHE A 44 0.09 14.03 30.18
CA PHE A 44 -1.29 14.03 30.72
C PHE A 44 -1.40 14.88 31.99
N SER A 45 -2.62 15.30 32.31
CA SER A 45 -2.91 16.01 33.56
C SER A 45 -2.73 15.08 34.77
N PRO A 46 -2.23 15.55 35.93
CA PRO A 46 -2.29 14.79 37.19
C PRO A 46 -3.71 14.47 37.69
N ARG A 47 -4.75 14.99 37.03
CA ARG A 47 -6.16 14.63 37.25
C ARG A 47 -6.70 13.63 36.21
N SER A 48 -5.90 13.24 35.23
CA SER A 48 -6.26 12.29 34.18
C SER A 48 -6.36 10.88 34.76
N PRO A 49 -7.31 10.03 34.31
CA PRO A 49 -7.28 8.60 34.61
C PRO A 49 -6.11 7.84 33.92
N VAL A 50 -5.33 8.51 33.07
CA VAL A 50 -4.16 7.93 32.38
C VAL A 50 -2.89 8.06 33.23
N ILE A 51 -2.29 6.92 33.62
CA ILE A 51 -1.03 6.90 34.37
C ILE A 51 0.13 7.27 33.45
N ASP A 52 0.71 8.45 33.65
CA ASP A 52 1.73 9.01 32.77
C ASP A 52 3.17 8.76 33.25
N LEU A 53 3.84 7.82 32.59
CA LEU A 53 5.24 7.44 32.82
C LEU A 53 6.16 8.21 31.88
N PHE A 54 6.11 9.55 31.98
CA PHE A 54 6.84 10.50 31.14
C PHE A 54 8.38 10.36 31.17
N ARG A 55 8.95 9.61 32.11
CA ARG A 55 10.39 9.24 32.14
C ARG A 55 10.71 7.93 31.40
N GLY A 56 9.73 7.28 30.78
CA GLY A 56 9.90 6.03 30.03
C GLY A 56 10.14 4.80 30.92
N GLN A 57 9.48 4.74 32.08
CA GLN A 57 9.62 3.71 33.12
C GLN A 57 8.88 2.41 32.76
N LEU A 58 9.27 1.76 31.66
CA LEU A 58 8.56 0.61 31.10
C LEU A 58 8.36 -0.53 32.11
N ASP A 59 9.40 -0.92 32.84
CA ASP A 59 9.35 -1.97 33.86
C ASP A 59 8.24 -1.72 34.91
N TYR A 60 7.99 -0.45 35.28
CA TYR A 60 6.93 -0.09 36.23
C TYR A 60 5.52 -0.23 35.62
N ALA A 61 5.35 0.04 34.33
CA ALA A 61 4.12 -0.32 33.63
C ALA A 61 3.89 -1.83 33.63
N ASP A 62 4.94 -2.61 33.35
CA ASP A 62 4.89 -4.08 33.30
C ASP A 62 4.70 -4.75 34.68
N HIS A 63 4.92 -4.02 35.78
CA HIS A 63 4.42 -4.36 37.11
C HIS A 63 2.93 -4.02 37.27
N LEU A 64 2.52 -2.75 37.06
CA LEU A 64 1.12 -2.31 37.20
C LEU A 64 0.12 -3.14 36.36
N ARG A 65 0.56 -3.62 35.19
CA ARG A 65 -0.21 -4.51 34.30
C ARG A 65 -0.56 -5.87 34.93
N GLN A 66 0.17 -6.34 35.94
CA GLN A 66 -0.08 -7.65 36.56
C GLN A 66 -1.37 -7.65 37.39
N ASP A 67 -1.73 -6.50 37.95
CA ASP A 67 -2.89 -6.30 38.82
C ASP A 67 -4.18 -5.97 38.05
N SER A 68 -4.19 -6.05 36.71
CA SER A 68 -5.31 -5.67 35.86
C SER A 68 -5.59 -6.69 34.75
N GLU A 69 -6.88 -6.96 34.49
CA GLU A 69 -7.28 -7.89 33.43
C GLU A 69 -6.98 -7.36 32.02
N ILE A 70 -7.08 -6.04 31.83
CA ILE A 70 -6.95 -5.36 30.53
C ILE A 70 -6.15 -4.06 30.72
N ALA A 71 -5.04 -3.90 30.01
CA ALA A 71 -4.25 -2.68 30.03
C ALA A 71 -4.02 -2.10 28.63
N LEU A 72 -4.20 -0.78 28.48
CA LEU A 72 -3.82 0.00 27.30
C LEU A 72 -2.50 0.71 27.55
N TYR A 73 -1.49 0.41 26.73
CA TYR A 73 -0.23 1.13 26.70
C TYR A 73 -0.23 2.11 25.52
N PHE A 74 -0.12 3.40 25.81
CA PHE A 74 0.03 4.49 24.84
C PHE A 74 1.49 4.94 24.81
N PHE A 75 2.28 4.40 23.88
CA PHE A 75 3.67 4.79 23.67
C PHE A 75 3.73 6.06 22.82
N TYR A 76 4.34 7.12 23.36
CA TYR A 76 4.30 8.45 22.75
C TYR A 76 5.66 9.14 22.68
N ALA A 77 5.71 10.18 21.84
CA ALA A 77 6.81 11.14 21.77
C ALA A 77 6.25 12.57 21.93
N PRO A 78 6.72 13.37 22.90
CA PRO A 78 6.07 14.65 23.26
C PRO A 78 6.14 15.74 22.18
N TRP A 79 7.02 15.59 21.19
CA TRP A 79 7.14 16.47 20.02
C TRP A 79 6.31 16.00 18.81
N CYS A 80 5.77 14.78 18.84
CA CYS A 80 5.03 14.24 17.71
C CYS A 80 3.61 14.83 17.68
N GLY A 81 3.27 15.59 16.63
CA GLY A 81 1.94 16.18 16.45
C GLY A 81 0.80 15.15 16.49
N GLN A 82 1.01 13.92 16.01
CA GLN A 82 0.03 12.84 16.16
C GLN A 82 -0.10 12.39 17.62
N SER A 83 1.00 12.27 18.38
CA SER A 83 0.90 11.95 19.82
C SER A 83 0.14 13.05 20.57
N VAL A 84 0.39 14.33 20.26
CA VAL A 84 -0.28 15.47 20.90
C VAL A 84 -1.78 15.51 20.61
N ALA A 85 -2.19 15.25 19.36
CA ALA A 85 -3.61 15.19 19.00
C ALA A 85 -4.34 13.99 19.64
N VAL A 86 -3.71 12.82 19.63
CA VAL A 86 -4.31 11.56 20.11
C VAL A 86 -4.38 11.48 21.64
N ARG A 87 -3.61 12.32 22.34
CA ARG A 87 -3.66 12.50 23.80
C ARG A 87 -5.09 12.65 24.34
N GLU A 88 -5.87 13.57 23.76
CA GLU A 88 -7.24 13.82 24.21
C GLU A 88 -8.21 12.70 23.79
N GLU A 89 -7.94 12.03 22.67
CA GLU A 89 -8.71 10.85 22.25
C GLU A 89 -8.50 9.69 23.23
N ILE A 90 -7.28 9.50 23.75
CA ILE A 90 -6.98 8.53 24.81
C ILE A 90 -7.63 8.93 26.14
N GLU A 91 -7.52 10.20 26.54
CA GLU A 91 -8.12 10.72 27.78
C GLU A 91 -9.64 10.49 27.80
N ARG A 92 -10.35 10.84 26.71
CA ARG A 92 -11.80 10.62 26.57
C ARG A 92 -12.24 9.15 26.52
N VAL A 93 -11.33 8.20 26.24
CA VAL A 93 -11.61 6.75 26.37
C VAL A 93 -11.35 6.27 27.79
N ALA A 94 -10.29 6.77 28.43
CA ALA A 94 -9.97 6.47 29.81
C ALA A 94 -11.04 7.00 30.79
N ASP A 95 -11.62 8.18 30.52
CA ASP A 95 -12.78 8.73 31.26
C ASP A 95 -14.03 7.81 31.24
N ARG A 96 -14.10 6.86 30.29
CA ARG A 96 -15.25 5.96 30.06
C ARG A 96 -15.01 4.50 30.46
N LEU A 97 -13.76 4.12 30.70
CA LEU A 97 -13.33 2.73 30.86
C LEU A 97 -12.28 2.51 31.95
N SER A 98 -11.87 3.54 32.70
CA SER A 98 -10.87 3.42 33.78
C SER A 98 -11.35 2.62 35.01
N ASP A 99 -12.63 2.26 35.05
CA ASP A 99 -13.24 1.30 35.96
C ASP A 99 -12.93 -0.17 35.59
N GLN A 100 -12.62 -0.43 34.31
CA GLN A 100 -12.45 -1.78 33.74
C GLN A 100 -11.11 -2.00 33.03
N VAL A 101 -10.37 -0.94 32.70
CA VAL A 101 -9.16 -0.95 31.87
C VAL A 101 -8.10 -0.01 32.44
N LEU A 102 -6.89 -0.53 32.61
CA LEU A 102 -5.74 0.25 33.08
C LEU A 102 -5.09 1.03 31.92
N PHE A 103 -5.12 2.38 31.97
CA PHE A 103 -4.51 3.24 30.95
C PHE A 103 -3.13 3.73 31.39
N ILE A 104 -2.08 3.39 30.62
CA ILE A 104 -0.70 3.82 30.89
C ILE A 104 -0.13 4.53 29.66
N ALA A 105 0.31 5.77 29.83
CA ALA A 105 1.10 6.50 28.84
C ALA A 105 2.60 6.35 29.13
N ILE A 106 3.42 6.13 28.10
CA ILE A 106 4.86 5.90 28.26
C ILE A 106 5.65 6.72 27.24
N ASN A 107 6.52 7.61 27.72
CA ASN A 107 7.42 8.38 26.86
C ASN A 107 8.57 7.50 26.37
N CYS A 108 8.49 7.06 25.12
CA CYS A 108 9.51 6.23 24.48
C CYS A 108 10.45 7.04 23.58
N TRP A 109 10.38 8.38 23.64
CA TRP A 109 11.41 9.25 23.08
C TRP A 109 12.52 9.61 24.07
N TRP A 110 12.30 9.50 25.39
CA TRP A 110 13.33 9.84 26.37
C TRP A 110 14.52 8.87 26.33
N ASN A 111 15.72 9.38 26.03
CA ASN A 111 16.94 8.60 25.78
C ASN A 111 17.47 7.87 27.03
N GLN A 112 17.29 8.43 28.23
CA GLN A 112 17.67 7.76 29.47
C GLN A 112 16.64 6.71 29.90
N GLY A 113 15.38 6.83 29.45
CA GLY A 113 14.26 5.97 29.82
C GLY A 113 14.41 4.53 29.33
N LYS A 114 13.87 3.57 30.10
CA LYS A 114 13.96 2.14 29.77
C LYS A 114 13.18 1.79 28.50
N CYS A 115 12.04 2.44 28.23
CA CYS A 115 11.28 2.19 27.00
C CYS A 115 12.11 2.40 25.73
N ARG A 116 12.79 3.55 25.56
CA ARG A 116 13.59 3.82 24.34
C ARG A 116 14.78 2.87 24.16
N LYS A 117 15.28 2.30 25.26
CA LYS A 117 16.38 1.31 25.26
C LYS A 117 15.90 -0.09 24.89
N GLN A 118 14.68 -0.47 25.31
CA GLN A 118 14.12 -1.82 25.10
C GLN A 118 13.17 -1.92 23.89
N LYS A 119 12.63 -0.80 23.39
CA LYS A 119 11.65 -0.73 22.29
C LYS A 119 12.12 0.28 21.25
N HIS A 120 12.07 -0.11 19.98
CA HIS A 120 12.47 0.72 18.85
C HIS A 120 11.27 0.96 17.93
N PHE A 121 10.46 1.95 18.27
CA PHE A 121 9.32 2.37 17.47
C PHE A 121 9.78 3.33 16.36
N PHE A 122 9.42 3.03 15.11
CA PHE A 122 9.72 3.87 13.94
C PHE A 122 8.75 5.05 13.79
N TYR A 123 7.61 5.02 14.48
CA TYR A 123 6.55 6.02 14.42
C TYR A 123 5.92 6.21 15.80
N PHE A 124 5.21 7.32 16.00
CA PHE A 124 4.47 7.63 17.23
C PHE A 124 3.15 8.32 16.90
N PRO A 125 2.07 8.09 17.66
CA PRO A 125 1.98 7.18 18.80
C PRO A 125 1.88 5.71 18.36
N VAL A 126 2.15 4.79 19.29
CA VAL A 126 1.84 3.35 19.15
C VAL A 126 0.94 2.95 20.31
N ILE A 127 -0.16 2.27 20.03
CA ILE A 127 -1.11 1.78 21.03
C ILE A 127 -1.06 0.26 21.06
N HIS A 128 -0.73 -0.32 22.20
CA HIS A 128 -0.87 -1.76 22.46
C HIS A 128 -1.97 -1.99 23.50
N LEU A 129 -2.78 -3.02 23.29
CA LEU A 129 -3.56 -3.63 24.37
C LEU A 129 -2.90 -4.91 24.87
N TYR A 130 -3.07 -5.17 26.16
CA TYR A 130 -2.71 -6.41 26.82
C TYR A 130 -3.94 -6.95 27.53
N HIS A 131 -4.29 -8.20 27.25
CA HIS A 131 -5.14 -9.02 28.10
C HIS A 131 -4.22 -9.74 29.12
N GLN A 132 -4.70 -10.03 30.33
CA GLN A 132 -3.91 -10.61 31.42
C GLN A 132 -3.05 -11.81 30.96
N SER A 133 -3.68 -12.72 30.20
CA SER A 133 -3.09 -13.93 29.62
C SER A 133 -2.55 -13.79 28.19
N PHE A 134 -2.67 -12.62 27.53
CA PHE A 134 -2.31 -12.48 26.12
C PHE A 134 -1.97 -11.05 25.68
N GLY A 135 -0.80 -10.87 25.07
CA GLY A 135 -0.42 -9.60 24.45
C GLY A 135 0.97 -9.63 23.79
N PRO A 136 1.46 -8.47 23.30
CA PRO A 136 0.66 -7.29 22.97
C PRO A 136 -0.28 -7.55 21.77
N ILE A 137 -1.34 -6.75 21.69
CA ILE A 137 -2.21 -6.59 20.52
C ILE A 137 -2.04 -5.14 20.03
N GLU A 138 -1.38 -4.94 18.89
CA GLU A 138 -1.07 -3.61 18.34
C GLU A 138 -2.28 -3.02 17.59
N TYR A 139 -2.75 -1.85 18.01
CA TYR A 139 -3.85 -1.14 17.35
C TYR A 139 -3.35 -0.34 16.15
N LYS A 140 -3.87 -0.65 14.96
CA LYS A 140 -3.46 -0.04 13.67
C LYS A 140 -4.57 0.76 13.00
N GLY A 141 -5.57 1.19 13.78
CA GLY A 141 -6.76 1.87 13.29
C GLY A 141 -6.67 3.40 13.29
N PRO A 142 -7.80 4.06 12.96
CA PRO A 142 -7.92 5.51 13.10
C PRO A 142 -7.71 5.93 14.55
N MET A 143 -6.88 6.95 14.78
CA MET A 143 -6.55 7.40 16.13
C MET A 143 -7.63 8.37 16.66
N SER A 144 -8.83 7.83 16.89
CA SER A 144 -9.96 8.55 17.49
C SER A 144 -10.63 7.70 18.56
N ALA A 145 -11.12 8.35 19.62
CA ALA A 145 -11.73 7.75 20.80
C ALA A 145 -12.77 6.69 20.44
N VAL A 146 -13.66 6.98 19.49
CA VAL A 146 -14.77 6.08 19.09
C VAL A 146 -14.26 4.74 18.52
N TYR A 147 -13.16 4.76 17.76
CA TYR A 147 -12.56 3.55 17.20
C TYR A 147 -11.67 2.83 18.23
N ILE A 148 -10.93 3.58 19.05
CA ILE A 148 -10.08 3.04 20.12
C ILE A 148 -10.97 2.34 21.16
N GLU A 149 -12.06 2.97 21.60
CA GLU A 149 -13.03 2.39 22.54
C GLU A 149 -13.66 1.10 21.99
N LYS A 150 -14.11 1.08 20.72
CA LYS A 150 -14.67 -0.14 20.11
C LYS A 150 -13.63 -1.27 20.01
N PHE A 151 -12.36 -0.96 19.80
CA PHE A 151 -11.27 -1.94 19.82
C PHE A 151 -10.98 -2.45 21.24
N VAL A 152 -10.88 -1.55 22.23
CA VAL A 152 -10.70 -1.91 23.65
C VAL A 152 -11.82 -2.83 24.12
N ARG A 153 -13.10 -2.43 23.94
CA ARG A 153 -14.28 -3.26 24.26
C ARG A 153 -14.25 -4.62 23.58
N ARG A 154 -13.71 -4.73 22.36
CA ARG A 154 -13.60 -5.99 21.61
C ARG A 154 -12.48 -6.92 22.12
N VAL A 155 -11.44 -6.39 22.76
CA VAL A 155 -10.43 -7.19 23.45
C VAL A 155 -10.88 -7.58 24.87
N MET A 156 -11.68 -6.73 25.53
CA MET A 156 -12.37 -7.08 26.79
C MET A 156 -13.38 -8.22 26.58
N THR A 157 -14.12 -8.20 25.48
CA THR A 157 -15.15 -9.21 25.12
C THR A 157 -14.84 -9.87 23.76
N PRO A 158 -13.83 -10.74 23.68
CA PRO A 158 -13.43 -11.36 22.41
C PRO A 158 -14.37 -12.49 21.96
N LEU A 159 -15.17 -13.04 22.88
CA LEU A 159 -16.21 -14.04 22.63
C LEU A 159 -17.60 -13.48 22.97
N LEU A 160 -18.61 -13.79 22.15
CA LEU A 160 -20.02 -13.52 22.44
C LEU A 160 -20.74 -14.79 22.91
N TYR A 161 -21.47 -14.75 24.03
CA TYR A 161 -22.16 -15.91 24.58
C TYR A 161 -23.58 -16.07 24.00
N ILE A 162 -23.75 -17.13 23.21
CA ILE A 162 -24.96 -17.47 22.48
C ILE A 162 -25.78 -18.47 23.30
N SER A 163 -26.73 -17.92 24.07
CA SER A 163 -27.55 -18.67 25.03
C SER A 163 -28.96 -19.01 24.52
N SER A 164 -29.29 -18.71 23.26
CA SER A 164 -30.63 -18.90 22.69
C SER A 164 -30.61 -18.88 21.16
N ARG A 165 -31.62 -19.50 20.55
CA ARG A 165 -31.87 -19.47 19.09
C ARG A 165 -31.89 -18.04 18.51
N SER A 166 -32.54 -17.11 19.19
CA SER A 166 -32.59 -15.69 18.78
C SER A 166 -31.21 -15.06 18.68
N LYS A 167 -30.35 -15.26 19.70
CA LYS A 167 -28.96 -14.78 19.70
C LYS A 167 -28.09 -15.49 18.65
N LEU A 168 -28.40 -16.74 18.30
CA LEU A 168 -27.68 -17.46 17.25
C LEU A 168 -28.00 -16.84 15.89
N LEU A 169 -29.29 -16.66 15.56
CA LEU A 169 -29.71 -16.04 14.31
C LEU A 169 -29.18 -14.61 14.15
N ASP A 170 -29.24 -13.81 15.23
CA ASP A 170 -28.65 -12.46 15.29
C ASP A 170 -27.14 -12.48 15.04
N PHE A 171 -26.40 -13.36 15.72
CA PHE A 171 -24.95 -13.51 15.54
C PHE A 171 -24.59 -13.92 14.11
N LEU A 172 -25.33 -14.86 13.50
CA LEU A 172 -25.05 -15.34 12.15
C LEU A 172 -25.33 -14.25 11.10
N SER A 173 -26.45 -13.52 11.25
CA SER A 173 -26.86 -12.47 10.30
C SER A 173 -25.97 -11.23 10.37
N ASN A 174 -25.62 -10.77 11.58
CA ASN A 174 -24.94 -9.49 11.79
C ASN A 174 -23.40 -9.57 11.66
N TYR A 175 -22.81 -10.77 11.66
CA TYR A 175 -21.36 -10.95 11.77
C TYR A 175 -20.76 -11.93 10.75
N GLU A 176 -20.40 -11.42 9.58
CA GLU A 176 -19.62 -12.16 8.59
C GLU A 176 -18.11 -11.82 8.66
N PRO A 177 -17.20 -12.82 8.73
CA PRO A 177 -17.44 -14.23 9.03
C PRO A 177 -17.62 -14.48 10.54
N GLY A 178 -18.58 -15.33 10.88
CA GLY A 178 -18.87 -15.74 12.26
C GLY A 178 -18.26 -17.10 12.59
N VAL A 179 -17.43 -17.19 13.62
CA VAL A 179 -16.87 -18.45 14.13
C VAL A 179 -17.57 -18.81 15.43
N VAL A 180 -18.19 -19.99 15.49
CA VAL A 180 -18.98 -20.45 16.64
C VAL A 180 -18.38 -21.73 17.22
N GLY A 181 -18.00 -21.71 18.49
CA GLY A 181 -17.58 -22.90 19.24
C GLY A 181 -18.69 -23.42 20.14
N TYR A 182 -18.85 -24.73 20.26
CA TYR A 182 -19.82 -25.32 21.19
C TYR A 182 -19.12 -25.86 22.45
N PHE A 183 -19.50 -25.35 23.64
CA PHE A 183 -18.89 -25.73 24.91
C PHE A 183 -19.93 -25.83 26.04
N GLU A 184 -19.98 -26.98 26.71
CA GLU A 184 -20.85 -27.22 27.86
C GLU A 184 -20.19 -26.75 29.17
N PHE A 185 -20.76 -25.75 29.84
CA PHE A 185 -20.27 -25.21 31.12
C PHE A 185 -20.92 -25.90 32.34
N ASN A 186 -21.09 -27.22 32.25
CA ASN A 186 -21.85 -28.03 33.20
C ASN A 186 -21.08 -28.36 34.50
N ALA A 187 -19.79 -28.03 34.57
CA ALA A 187 -18.92 -28.27 35.73
C ALA A 187 -17.75 -27.25 35.78
N SER A 188 -17.00 -27.29 36.88
CA SER A 188 -15.67 -26.67 37.01
C SER A 188 -14.62 -27.78 37.15
N PRO A 189 -13.43 -27.70 36.55
CA PRO A 189 -12.89 -26.59 35.74
C PRO A 189 -13.61 -26.40 34.39
N GLN A 190 -13.27 -25.30 33.70
CA GLN A 190 -13.80 -24.95 32.39
C GLN A 190 -13.64 -26.08 31.35
N PRO A 191 -14.58 -26.24 30.40
CA PRO A 191 -14.57 -27.36 29.47
C PRO A 191 -13.28 -27.42 28.60
N PRO A 192 -12.74 -28.63 28.33
CA PRO A 192 -11.52 -28.79 27.53
C PRO A 192 -11.60 -28.07 26.18
N GLY A 193 -10.51 -27.37 25.82
CA GLY A 193 -10.41 -26.60 24.58
C GLY A 193 -11.03 -25.20 24.61
N TYR A 194 -11.87 -24.85 25.60
CA TYR A 194 -12.47 -23.51 25.68
C TYR A 194 -11.42 -22.39 25.76
N LEU A 195 -10.39 -22.54 26.60
CA LEU A 195 -9.29 -21.57 26.70
C LEU A 195 -8.51 -21.42 25.38
N THR A 196 -8.35 -22.51 24.63
CA THR A 196 -7.75 -22.49 23.28
C THR A 196 -8.61 -21.71 22.29
N PHE A 197 -9.93 -21.84 22.38
CA PHE A 197 -10.88 -21.09 21.56
C PHE A 197 -10.89 -19.59 21.91
N PHE A 198 -10.92 -19.26 23.20
CA PHE A 198 -10.78 -17.89 23.70
C PHE A 198 -9.49 -17.22 23.22
N ALA A 199 -8.35 -17.92 23.34
CA ALA A 199 -7.08 -17.46 22.81
C ALA A 199 -7.13 -17.30 21.27
N SER A 200 -7.84 -18.15 20.53
CA SER A 200 -7.95 -18.03 19.06
C SER A 200 -8.63 -16.72 18.61
N ALA A 201 -9.61 -16.24 19.39
CA ALA A 201 -10.25 -14.95 19.16
C ALA A 201 -9.28 -13.78 19.39
N LEU A 202 -8.48 -13.83 20.47
CA LEU A 202 -7.44 -12.82 20.74
C LEU A 202 -6.29 -12.86 19.72
N HIS A 203 -5.88 -14.04 19.24
CA HIS A 203 -4.97 -14.18 18.08
C HIS A 203 -5.59 -13.59 16.81
N SER A 204 -6.90 -13.71 16.60
CA SER A 204 -7.59 -13.07 15.46
C SER A 204 -7.51 -11.55 15.54
N LEU A 205 -7.74 -10.95 16.72
CA LEU A 205 -7.61 -9.49 16.92
C LEU A 205 -6.16 -9.01 16.77
N LYS A 206 -5.16 -9.85 17.07
CA LYS A 206 -3.74 -9.56 16.86
C LYS A 206 -3.30 -9.62 15.39
N LYS A 207 -3.94 -10.46 14.57
CA LYS A 207 -3.72 -10.50 13.10
C LYS A 207 -4.56 -9.45 12.35
N ASP A 208 -5.79 -9.21 12.81
CA ASP A 208 -6.77 -8.32 12.20
C ASP A 208 -7.42 -7.46 13.31
N TYR A 209 -6.86 -6.27 13.56
CA TYR A 209 -7.35 -5.33 14.57
C TYR A 209 -8.74 -4.75 14.24
N VAL A 210 -9.17 -4.81 12.96
CA VAL A 210 -10.55 -4.47 12.56
C VAL A 210 -11.47 -5.56 13.10
N GLY A 211 -10.99 -6.80 13.02
CA GLY A 211 -11.72 -8.02 13.29
C GLY A 211 -12.86 -8.16 12.28
N ALA A 212 -12.55 -8.58 11.05
CA ALA A 212 -13.60 -9.14 10.21
C ALA A 212 -14.24 -10.34 10.93
N VAL A 213 -13.41 -11.26 11.43
CA VAL A 213 -13.88 -12.45 12.14
C VAL A 213 -14.44 -12.11 13.52
N ARG A 214 -15.66 -12.58 13.79
CA ARG A 214 -16.31 -12.56 15.12
C ARG A 214 -16.31 -13.97 15.70
N PHE A 215 -16.14 -14.07 17.02
CA PHE A 215 -16.14 -15.35 17.73
C PHE A 215 -17.31 -15.40 18.70
N GLY A 216 -18.04 -16.51 18.68
CA GLY A 216 -19.17 -16.79 19.57
C GLY A 216 -19.04 -18.16 20.21
N VAL A 217 -19.63 -18.33 21.39
CA VAL A 217 -19.72 -19.61 22.09
C VAL A 217 -21.18 -19.96 22.33
N VAL A 218 -21.64 -21.08 21.79
CA VAL A 218 -22.92 -21.68 22.17
C VAL A 218 -22.72 -22.49 23.45
N THR A 219 -23.61 -22.28 24.42
CA THR A 219 -23.60 -22.98 25.72
C THR A 219 -24.69 -24.04 25.85
N ASP A 220 -25.76 -23.98 25.05
CA ASP A 220 -26.87 -24.94 25.04
C ASP A 220 -26.75 -25.91 23.86
N LYS A 221 -26.82 -27.21 24.14
CA LYS A 221 -26.78 -28.28 23.13
C LYS A 221 -27.83 -28.10 22.03
N ARG A 222 -29.04 -27.71 22.37
CA ARG A 222 -30.16 -27.57 21.43
C ARG A 222 -29.90 -26.48 20.40
N VAL A 223 -29.25 -25.40 20.83
CA VAL A 223 -28.84 -24.27 19.99
C VAL A 223 -27.63 -24.64 19.12
N ALA A 224 -26.76 -25.54 19.61
CA ALA A 224 -25.62 -26.04 18.84
C ALA A 224 -26.04 -27.02 17.74
N GLU A 225 -27.05 -27.86 18.01
CA GLU A 225 -27.63 -28.80 17.04
C GLU A 225 -28.23 -28.07 15.82
N GLU A 226 -28.75 -26.84 15.95
CA GLU A 226 -29.24 -26.04 14.82
C GLU A 226 -28.16 -25.70 13.77
N ILE A 227 -26.90 -25.54 14.18
CA ILE A 227 -25.73 -25.36 13.28
C ILE A 227 -24.90 -26.64 13.12
N SER A 228 -25.53 -27.81 13.33
CA SER A 228 -24.91 -29.14 13.21
C SER A 228 -23.72 -29.41 14.17
N LEU A 229 -23.58 -28.62 15.24
CA LEU A 229 -22.55 -28.81 16.27
C LEU A 229 -23.02 -29.79 17.36
N VAL A 230 -22.87 -31.08 17.09
CA VAL A 230 -23.34 -32.16 18.00
C VAL A 230 -22.35 -32.52 19.12
N ARG A 231 -21.04 -32.26 18.94
CA ARG A 231 -19.98 -32.64 19.90
C ARG A 231 -19.37 -31.40 20.58
N PRO A 232 -19.28 -31.35 21.92
CA PRO A 232 -18.54 -30.29 22.62
C PRO A 232 -17.08 -30.18 22.14
N GLY A 233 -16.54 -28.96 22.11
CA GLY A 233 -15.22 -28.65 21.56
C GLY A 233 -15.18 -28.46 20.03
N SER A 234 -16.27 -28.77 19.33
CA SER A 234 -16.39 -28.53 17.88
C SER A 234 -16.49 -27.03 17.57
N VAL A 235 -15.92 -26.61 16.44
CA VAL A 235 -15.97 -25.23 15.93
C VAL A 235 -16.58 -25.19 14.53
N TYR A 236 -17.47 -24.23 14.31
CA TYR A 236 -18.18 -23.92 13.07
C TYR A 236 -17.73 -22.55 12.53
N LEU A 237 -17.64 -22.40 11.21
CA LEU A 237 -17.39 -21.16 10.50
C LEU A 237 -18.60 -20.88 9.60
N HIS A 238 -19.37 -19.86 9.96
CA HIS A 238 -20.49 -19.37 9.18
C HIS A 238 -20.01 -18.64 7.93
N ARG A 239 -20.71 -18.89 6.82
CA ARG A 239 -20.49 -18.32 5.49
C ARG A 239 -21.83 -18.18 4.79
N HIS A 240 -22.04 -17.07 4.07
CA HIS A 240 -23.32 -16.74 3.44
C HIS A 240 -23.44 -17.27 2.00
N ILE A 241 -22.32 -17.40 1.27
CA ILE A 241 -22.36 -17.75 -0.17
C ILE A 241 -21.92 -19.20 -0.41
N ASN A 242 -20.82 -19.63 0.22
CA ASN A 242 -20.43 -21.04 0.20
C ASN A 242 -21.00 -21.79 1.41
N THR A 243 -20.95 -23.11 1.36
CA THR A 243 -21.28 -23.96 2.50
C THR A 243 -20.47 -23.54 3.74
N SER A 244 -21.15 -23.38 4.87
CA SER A 244 -20.49 -23.17 6.17
C SER A 244 -19.65 -24.42 6.53
N LEU A 245 -18.54 -24.22 7.25
CA LEU A 245 -17.55 -25.27 7.51
C LEU A 245 -17.47 -25.66 8.99
N ILE A 246 -17.09 -26.91 9.25
CA ILE A 246 -16.71 -27.39 10.59
C ILE A 246 -15.18 -27.55 10.62
N TYR A 247 -14.55 -27.22 11.74
CA TYR A 247 -13.10 -27.32 11.91
C TYR A 247 -12.64 -28.78 11.82
N PRO A 248 -11.67 -29.12 10.93
CA PRO A 248 -11.28 -30.51 10.69
C PRO A 248 -10.28 -31.01 11.75
N HIS A 249 -10.81 -31.37 12.93
CA HIS A 249 -10.02 -31.91 14.04
C HIS A 249 -9.17 -33.13 13.66
N ASP A 250 -9.60 -33.92 12.67
CA ASP A 250 -8.92 -35.13 12.20
C ASP A 250 -7.68 -34.84 11.33
N ILE A 251 -7.50 -33.59 10.88
CA ILE A 251 -6.42 -33.15 9.98
C ILE A 251 -5.57 -32.03 10.61
N MET A 252 -6.17 -31.16 11.44
CA MET A 252 -5.47 -30.02 12.05
C MET A 252 -5.57 -30.02 13.58
N ASN A 253 -4.40 -30.12 14.22
CA ASN A 253 -4.24 -30.00 15.67
C ASN A 253 -4.99 -28.79 16.23
N TYR A 254 -5.78 -29.00 17.27
CA TYR A 254 -6.64 -27.97 17.86
C TYR A 254 -5.81 -26.98 18.70
N THR A 255 -5.32 -25.91 18.05
CA THR A 255 -4.53 -24.85 18.69
C THR A 255 -5.13 -23.48 18.37
N ALA A 256 -4.87 -22.49 19.24
CA ALA A 256 -5.38 -21.13 19.08
C ALA A 256 -4.95 -20.50 17.74
N GLU A 257 -3.71 -20.76 17.32
CA GLU A 257 -3.18 -20.27 16.05
C GLU A 257 -3.78 -20.95 14.84
N ASN A 258 -4.05 -22.27 14.91
CA ASN A 258 -4.64 -23.03 13.80
C ASN A 258 -6.11 -22.67 13.59
N VAL A 259 -6.92 -22.58 14.66
CA VAL A 259 -8.33 -22.15 14.57
C VAL A 259 -8.41 -20.72 14.00
N CYS A 260 -7.57 -19.82 14.51
CA CYS A 260 -7.42 -18.44 14.01
C CYS A 260 -7.01 -18.40 12.53
N LYS A 261 -6.02 -19.20 12.12
CA LYS A 261 -5.53 -19.29 10.74
C LYS A 261 -6.63 -19.81 9.80
N TRP A 262 -7.24 -20.94 10.13
CA TRP A 262 -8.31 -21.56 9.35
C TRP A 262 -9.48 -20.61 9.09
N ALA A 263 -9.94 -19.90 10.13
CA ALA A 263 -11.02 -18.91 9.99
C ALA A 263 -10.62 -17.71 9.11
N LEU A 264 -9.37 -17.24 9.18
CA LEU A 264 -8.86 -16.13 8.36
C LEU A 264 -8.57 -16.52 6.90
N GLU A 265 -8.36 -17.80 6.62
CA GLU A 265 -8.10 -18.35 5.28
C GLU A 265 -9.40 -18.79 4.56
N ASN A 266 -10.42 -19.23 5.29
CA ASN A 266 -11.68 -19.73 4.71
C ASN A 266 -12.83 -18.71 4.68
N ARG A 267 -12.58 -17.48 5.13
CA ARG A 267 -13.57 -16.39 5.19
C ARG A 267 -13.98 -15.87 3.81
N GLU A 268 -15.25 -15.48 3.71
CA GLU A 268 -15.75 -14.58 2.68
C GLU A 268 -15.50 -13.11 3.08
N LEU A 269 -15.43 -12.23 2.07
CA LEU A 269 -15.14 -10.80 2.22
C LEU A 269 -15.90 -10.03 1.12
N LEU A 270 -17.23 -9.99 1.23
CA LEU A 270 -18.13 -9.41 0.21
C LEU A 270 -17.99 -7.89 0.08
N ILE A 271 -17.71 -7.22 1.20
CA ILE A 271 -17.38 -5.79 1.26
C ILE A 271 -16.14 -5.61 2.13
N ARG A 272 -15.20 -4.79 1.69
CA ARG A 272 -13.97 -4.51 2.45
C ARG A 272 -13.85 -3.06 2.88
N TRP A 273 -13.72 -2.83 4.18
CA TRP A 273 -13.37 -1.53 4.74
C TRP A 273 -11.94 -1.12 4.34
N LEU A 274 -11.81 -0.02 3.58
CA LEU A 274 -10.52 0.57 3.23
C LEU A 274 -10.20 1.73 4.18
N ARG A 275 -8.94 1.77 4.63
CA ARG A 275 -8.42 2.80 5.55
C ARG A 275 -7.07 3.29 5.01
N PRO A 276 -7.07 4.14 3.96
CA PRO A 276 -5.84 4.61 3.33
C PRO A 276 -5.04 5.50 4.28
N HIS A 277 -3.87 5.02 4.71
CA HIS A 277 -2.98 5.74 5.62
C HIS A 277 -2.34 6.97 4.95
N GLY A 278 -2.97 8.13 5.13
CA GLY A 278 -2.44 9.44 4.72
C GLY A 278 -2.30 9.64 3.20
N GLY A 279 -1.75 10.80 2.82
CA GLY A 279 -1.75 11.27 1.43
C GLY A 279 -0.88 10.50 0.41
N LYS A 280 -0.18 9.44 0.83
CA LYS A 280 0.67 8.57 -0.03
C LYS A 280 0.47 7.09 0.31
N SER A 281 -0.78 6.64 0.39
CA SER A 281 -1.09 5.23 0.67
C SER A 281 -1.10 4.38 -0.60
N LEU A 282 -0.23 3.36 -0.67
CA LEU A 282 -0.28 2.33 -1.72
C LEU A 282 -1.50 1.40 -1.59
N LEU A 283 -2.19 1.39 -0.44
CA LEU A 283 -3.32 0.51 -0.14
C LEU A 283 -4.43 0.66 -1.19
N LEU A 284 -4.91 1.88 -1.43
CA LEU A 284 -5.99 2.12 -2.40
C LEU A 284 -5.56 1.72 -3.83
N ASN A 285 -4.35 2.10 -4.26
CA ASN A 285 -3.79 1.71 -5.55
C ASN A 285 -3.74 0.18 -5.74
N ASN A 286 -3.34 -0.58 -4.71
CA ASN A 286 -3.21 -2.03 -4.78
C ASN A 286 -4.57 -2.75 -4.80
N GLU A 287 -5.63 -2.11 -4.31
CA GLU A 287 -7.00 -2.61 -4.39
C GLU A 287 -7.67 -2.25 -5.73
N LEU A 288 -7.52 -1.00 -6.20
CA LEU A 288 -8.01 -0.56 -7.52
C LEU A 288 -7.34 -1.30 -8.70
N LYS A 289 -6.12 -1.80 -8.52
CA LYS A 289 -5.42 -2.63 -9.53
C LYS A 289 -6.01 -4.03 -9.74
N LYS A 290 -7.01 -4.44 -8.96
CA LYS A 290 -7.67 -5.75 -9.09
C LYS A 290 -8.78 -5.78 -10.14
N GLY A 291 -9.18 -4.62 -10.65
CA GLY A 291 -10.31 -4.45 -11.56
C GLY A 291 -11.25 -3.33 -11.10
N PRO A 292 -12.45 -3.22 -11.68
CA PRO A 292 -13.45 -2.23 -11.29
C PRO A 292 -13.73 -2.23 -9.79
N ALA A 293 -13.85 -1.05 -9.21
CA ALA A 293 -14.03 -0.87 -7.77
C ALA A 293 -15.16 0.13 -7.46
N LEU A 294 -16.16 -0.32 -6.70
CA LEU A 294 -17.19 0.53 -6.13
C LEU A 294 -16.72 1.03 -4.77
N LEU A 295 -16.43 2.33 -4.70
CA LEU A 295 -16.02 3.03 -3.48
C LEU A 295 -17.24 3.71 -2.87
N VAL A 296 -17.73 3.20 -1.74
CA VAL A 296 -18.87 3.75 -1.00
C VAL A 296 -18.40 4.43 0.28
N PHE A 297 -18.78 5.69 0.45
CA PHE A 297 -18.45 6.53 1.59
C PHE A 297 -19.72 6.76 2.41
N ILE A 298 -19.72 6.33 3.67
CA ILE A 298 -20.84 6.50 4.61
C ILE A 298 -20.33 7.04 5.95
N PRO A 299 -21.14 7.83 6.70
CA PRO A 299 -20.75 8.30 8.03
C PRO A 299 -20.82 7.14 9.03
N TYR A 300 -19.66 6.55 9.36
CA TYR A 300 -19.60 5.34 10.19
C TYR A 300 -19.35 5.68 11.67
N ASN A 301 -20.19 5.15 12.57
CA ASN A 301 -19.98 5.20 14.01
C ASN A 301 -19.65 3.80 14.57
N PRO A 302 -18.39 3.49 14.88
CA PRO A 302 -17.99 2.18 15.43
C PRO A 302 -18.74 1.78 16.70
N LEU A 303 -19.21 2.72 17.53
CA LEU A 303 -19.90 2.43 18.79
C LEU A 303 -21.41 2.22 18.63
N ALA A 304 -22.00 2.54 17.47
CA ALA A 304 -23.40 2.22 17.20
C ALA A 304 -23.64 0.69 17.19
N GLU A 305 -24.85 0.29 17.55
CA GLU A 305 -25.31 -1.11 17.53
C GLU A 305 -25.97 -1.48 16.20
N ILE A 306 -26.72 -0.56 15.59
CA ILE A 306 -27.46 -0.72 14.33
C ILE A 306 -26.99 0.38 13.35
N GLN A 307 -26.85 0.07 12.07
CA GLN A 307 -26.50 1.05 11.02
C GLN A 307 -27.29 0.76 9.73
N PRO A 308 -28.56 1.19 9.61
CA PRO A 308 -29.47 0.70 8.56
C PRO A 308 -28.96 0.85 7.12
N LEU A 309 -28.18 1.90 6.83
CA LEU A 309 -27.55 2.10 5.52
C LEU A 309 -26.42 1.09 5.25
N LEU A 310 -25.63 0.72 6.26
CA LEU A 310 -24.62 -0.34 6.13
C LEU A 310 -25.29 -1.71 5.92
N ASP A 311 -26.37 -1.96 6.65
CA ASP A 311 -27.15 -3.19 6.57
C ASP A 311 -27.77 -3.33 5.16
N GLU A 312 -28.31 -2.24 4.62
CA GLU A 312 -28.85 -2.21 3.25
C GLU A 312 -27.76 -2.37 2.17
N ILE A 313 -26.61 -1.70 2.29
CA ILE A 313 -25.46 -1.90 1.39
C ILE A 313 -24.96 -3.36 1.45
N THR A 314 -25.00 -3.99 2.63
CA THR A 314 -24.60 -5.39 2.82
C THR A 314 -25.58 -6.35 2.15
N ARG A 315 -26.89 -6.09 2.22
CA ARG A 315 -27.91 -6.82 1.45
C ARG A 315 -27.66 -6.73 -0.06
N VAL A 316 -27.40 -5.54 -0.59
CA VAL A 316 -27.09 -5.33 -2.02
C VAL A 316 -25.82 -6.09 -2.45
N ALA A 317 -24.80 -6.13 -1.59
CA ALA A 317 -23.57 -6.89 -1.85
C ALA A 317 -23.79 -8.41 -1.80
N LEU A 318 -24.58 -8.91 -0.86
CA LEU A 318 -24.97 -10.33 -0.76
C LEU A 318 -25.72 -10.77 -2.01
N GLU A 319 -26.72 -10.00 -2.44
CA GLU A 319 -27.47 -10.30 -3.66
C GLU A 319 -26.57 -10.28 -4.91
N TYR A 320 -25.74 -9.24 -5.09
CA TYR A 320 -24.80 -9.13 -6.22
C TYR A 320 -23.90 -10.36 -6.40
N HIS A 321 -23.45 -10.96 -5.30
CA HIS A 321 -22.60 -12.15 -5.28
C HIS A 321 -23.38 -13.49 -5.20
N SER A 322 -24.71 -13.49 -5.09
CA SER A 322 -25.52 -14.70 -4.89
C SER A 322 -25.70 -15.52 -6.18
N CYS A 323 -24.69 -16.32 -6.53
CA CYS A 323 -24.67 -17.05 -7.80
C CYS A 323 -25.37 -18.43 -7.76
N ASN A 324 -25.57 -19.03 -6.58
CA ASN A 324 -26.07 -20.40 -6.40
C ASN A 324 -27.61 -20.55 -6.50
N LYS A 325 -28.27 -19.88 -7.46
CA LYS A 325 -29.73 -20.04 -7.71
C LYS A 325 -30.03 -20.85 -8.98
N SER A 326 -29.67 -22.12 -8.93
CA SER A 326 -30.12 -23.17 -9.86
C SER A 326 -30.65 -24.38 -9.08
N GLN A 327 -31.98 -24.46 -8.91
CA GLN A 327 -32.71 -25.65 -8.42
C GLN A 327 -32.21 -26.30 -7.11
N ALA A 328 -32.47 -25.65 -5.99
CA ALA A 328 -32.65 -26.29 -4.68
C ALA A 328 -33.81 -25.59 -3.93
N ALA A 329 -34.46 -26.28 -3.00
CA ALA A 329 -35.67 -25.79 -2.34
C ALA A 329 -35.41 -24.66 -1.33
N GLU A 330 -36.42 -23.81 -1.11
CA GLU A 330 -36.51 -22.97 0.09
C GLU A 330 -36.63 -23.84 1.34
N PRO A 331 -36.21 -23.33 2.50
CA PRO A 331 -37.26 -22.88 3.42
C PRO A 331 -37.07 -21.46 3.99
N GLU A 332 -38.20 -20.76 4.11
CA GLU A 332 -38.53 -19.79 5.17
C GLU A 332 -37.59 -18.57 5.38
N LEU A 333 -37.65 -17.62 4.44
CA LEU A 333 -37.46 -16.18 4.73
C LEU A 333 -38.70 -15.36 4.32
N GLN A 334 -39.87 -15.74 4.84
CA GLN A 334 -41.14 -15.01 4.67
C GLN A 334 -41.81 -14.73 6.02
N HIS A 335 -41.23 -13.83 6.84
CA HIS A 335 -41.93 -13.32 8.04
C HIS A 335 -41.52 -11.90 8.49
N VAL A 336 -41.11 -11.02 7.56
CA VAL A 336 -40.92 -9.58 7.85
C VAL A 336 -41.52 -8.69 6.75
N GLU A 337 -42.81 -8.85 6.46
CA GLU A 337 -43.64 -7.78 5.87
C GLU A 337 -45.15 -8.10 5.95
N SER A 338 -45.82 -7.69 7.03
CA SER A 338 -47.29 -7.67 7.09
C SER A 338 -47.85 -6.77 8.20
N SER A 339 -48.15 -5.51 7.88
CA SER A 339 -49.16 -4.75 8.62
C SER A 339 -49.73 -3.59 7.80
N TYR A 340 -51.06 -3.59 7.66
CA TYR A 340 -51.95 -2.56 7.07
C TYR A 340 -52.15 -2.61 5.52
N PRO A 341 -53.34 -2.18 5.01
CA PRO A 341 -54.03 -2.89 3.94
C PRO A 341 -54.13 -2.15 2.57
N PRO A 342 -54.52 -2.84 1.48
CA PRO A 342 -54.47 -2.32 0.11
C PRO A 342 -55.77 -1.63 -0.38
N ALA A 343 -55.67 -0.93 -1.51
CA ALA A 343 -56.80 -0.41 -2.30
C ALA A 343 -56.60 -0.61 -3.82
N SER A 344 -57.34 -1.57 -4.37
CA SER A 344 -57.95 -1.65 -5.73
C SER A 344 -57.32 -0.98 -6.98
N ASP A 345 -57.14 -1.83 -8.01
CA ASP A 345 -57.41 -1.62 -9.46
C ASP A 345 -56.55 -0.62 -10.28
N SER A 346 -56.36 -0.74 -11.61
CA SER A 346 -57.00 -1.59 -12.65
C SER A 346 -56.05 -2.00 -13.81
N SER A 347 -56.59 -2.76 -14.78
CA SER A 347 -56.00 -3.19 -16.08
C SER A 347 -55.83 -2.04 -17.11
N ASP A 348 -55.35 -2.18 -18.37
CA ASP A 348 -55.22 -3.32 -19.33
C ASP A 348 -54.15 -3.02 -20.44
N PRO A 349 -53.75 -3.98 -21.33
CA PRO A 349 -52.65 -3.81 -22.32
C PRO A 349 -53.05 -3.88 -23.83
N ASP A 350 -52.16 -3.41 -24.72
CA ASP A 350 -51.99 -3.79 -26.16
C ASP A 350 -50.83 -2.96 -26.77
N ALA A 351 -50.31 -3.14 -27.99
CA ALA A 351 -49.81 -4.29 -28.78
C ALA A 351 -49.43 -3.78 -30.21
N HIS A 352 -48.36 -4.27 -30.86
CA HIS A 352 -48.22 -4.43 -32.35
C HIS A 352 -46.79 -4.84 -32.81
N MET A 353 -46.65 -5.25 -34.09
CA MET A 353 -45.48 -5.92 -34.68
C MET A 353 -44.98 -5.29 -36.01
N LYS A 354 -43.75 -5.69 -36.40
CA LYS A 354 -43.07 -5.71 -37.73
C LYS A 354 -41.88 -4.73 -37.83
N LEU A 355 -40.68 -5.04 -38.35
CA LEU A 355 -40.07 -6.06 -39.26
C LEU A 355 -39.58 -5.40 -40.56
N GLY A 356 -38.28 -5.53 -40.85
CA GLY A 356 -37.61 -5.09 -42.09
C GLY A 356 -36.14 -5.54 -42.10
N GLU A 357 -35.60 -5.92 -43.26
CA GLU A 357 -34.36 -6.74 -43.36
C GLU A 357 -33.20 -6.11 -44.15
N THR A 358 -31.99 -6.40 -43.67
CA THR A 358 -30.77 -6.84 -44.40
C THR A 358 -30.27 -6.12 -45.67
N PHE A 359 -28.99 -5.70 -45.64
CA PHE A 359 -28.04 -5.84 -46.77
C PHE A 359 -26.61 -6.10 -46.27
N LEU A 360 -25.79 -6.84 -47.04
CA LEU A 360 -24.42 -7.25 -46.71
C LEU A 360 -23.48 -7.07 -47.92
N ILE A 361 -22.20 -6.76 -47.66
CA ILE A 361 -21.10 -6.77 -48.66
C ILE A 361 -19.81 -7.31 -48.01
N THR A 362 -19.07 -8.16 -48.73
CA THR A 362 -17.81 -8.81 -48.29
C THR A 362 -16.58 -8.27 -49.03
N LYS A 363 -15.37 -8.47 -48.48
CA LYS A 363 -14.07 -8.01 -49.03
C LYS A 363 -13.06 -9.17 -49.26
N TYR A 364 -12.07 -8.91 -50.13
CA TYR A 364 -10.93 -9.79 -50.44
C TYR A 364 -9.63 -9.40 -49.66
N PRO A 365 -8.63 -10.30 -49.53
CA PRO A 365 -7.44 -10.11 -48.69
C PRO A 365 -6.18 -9.58 -49.42
N CYS A 366 -5.08 -9.34 -48.67
CA CYS A 366 -3.85 -8.68 -49.12
C CYS A 366 -2.57 -9.39 -48.61
N CYS A 367 -1.55 -9.53 -49.48
CA CYS A 367 -0.23 -10.12 -49.21
C CYS A 367 0.93 -9.46 -50.01
N ASN A 368 2.18 -9.64 -49.56
CA ASN A 368 3.41 -9.19 -50.26
C ASN A 368 4.64 -10.09 -49.92
N THR A 369 5.61 -10.21 -50.83
CA THR A 369 6.76 -11.15 -50.70
C THR A 369 8.08 -10.43 -50.37
N VAL A 370 8.89 -10.99 -49.46
CA VAL A 370 10.15 -10.42 -48.93
C VAL A 370 11.28 -11.47 -48.93
N VAL A 371 12.54 -11.02 -49.04
CA VAL A 371 13.75 -11.87 -49.03
C VAL A 371 14.70 -11.39 -47.94
N LEU A 372 15.20 -12.30 -47.11
CA LEU A 372 16.05 -11.96 -45.96
C LEU A 372 17.56 -11.89 -46.34
N PRO A 373 18.33 -10.93 -45.80
CA PRO A 373 19.77 -10.82 -46.04
C PRO A 373 20.58 -11.92 -45.33
N GLN A 374 21.69 -12.36 -45.93
CA GLN A 374 22.57 -13.36 -45.33
C GLN A 374 23.60 -12.72 -44.39
N TRP A 375 23.64 -13.13 -43.12
CA TRP A 375 24.58 -12.56 -42.14
C TRP A 375 25.99 -13.20 -42.15
N HIS A 376 26.16 -14.44 -42.64
CA HIS A 376 27.47 -15.15 -42.67
C HIS A 376 27.74 -15.94 -43.96
N SER A 377 28.94 -15.73 -44.53
CA SER A 377 29.27 -15.94 -45.95
C SER A 377 29.55 -17.38 -46.43
N ILE A 378 29.14 -18.42 -45.71
CA ILE A 378 29.56 -19.82 -46.00
C ILE A 378 28.38 -20.75 -46.38
N SER A 379 27.12 -20.36 -46.21
CA SER A 379 25.96 -21.12 -46.71
C SER A 379 25.33 -20.52 -47.97
N ARG A 380 25.18 -21.31 -49.06
CA ARG A 380 24.51 -20.89 -50.31
C ARG A 380 23.00 -21.15 -50.27
N THR A 381 22.32 -20.59 -49.27
CA THR A 381 20.89 -20.79 -48.98
C THR A 381 20.21 -19.45 -48.68
N HIS A 382 19.17 -19.08 -49.42
CA HIS A 382 18.43 -17.81 -49.20
C HIS A 382 17.04 -18.10 -48.65
N ASN A 383 16.56 -17.25 -47.76
CA ASN A 383 15.23 -17.40 -47.15
C ASN A 383 14.27 -16.41 -47.83
N VAL A 384 13.13 -16.94 -48.28
CA VAL A 384 12.06 -16.15 -48.92
C VAL A 384 10.80 -16.33 -48.09
N CYS A 385 10.13 -15.21 -47.79
CA CYS A 385 8.97 -15.16 -46.92
C CYS A 385 7.84 -14.35 -47.56
N GLU A 386 6.60 -14.69 -47.25
CA GLU A 386 5.41 -14.01 -47.75
C GLU A 386 4.57 -13.50 -46.57
N LEU A 387 4.27 -12.21 -46.57
CA LEU A 387 3.61 -11.47 -45.50
C LEU A 387 2.16 -11.15 -45.91
N CYS A 388 1.18 -11.75 -45.25
CA CYS A 388 -0.25 -11.53 -45.48
C CYS A 388 -0.90 -10.85 -44.28
N ILE A 389 -1.82 -9.90 -44.49
CA ILE A 389 -2.44 -9.13 -43.41
C ILE A 389 -3.85 -9.65 -43.12
N ASN A 390 -4.15 -9.90 -41.83
CA ASN A 390 -5.43 -10.35 -41.32
C ASN A 390 -6.01 -11.61 -42.00
N GLN A 391 -5.16 -12.62 -42.28
CA GLN A 391 -5.58 -13.94 -42.76
C GLN A 391 -5.08 -15.07 -41.85
N THR A 392 -5.92 -16.04 -41.52
CA THR A 392 -5.54 -17.17 -40.62
C THR A 392 -5.21 -18.48 -41.33
N PHE A 393 -5.42 -18.61 -42.65
CA PHE A 393 -5.33 -19.90 -43.35
C PHE A 393 -4.53 -19.88 -44.66
N GLY A 394 -3.30 -20.40 -44.59
CA GLY A 394 -2.78 -21.33 -45.62
C GLY A 394 -2.56 -20.81 -47.03
N VAL A 395 -2.02 -19.59 -47.20
CA VAL A 395 -1.55 -19.14 -48.53
C VAL A 395 -0.36 -20.00 -48.96
N LYS A 396 -0.46 -20.63 -50.15
CA LYS A 396 0.69 -21.23 -50.82
C LYS A 396 1.37 -20.15 -51.68
N PRO A 397 2.69 -19.94 -51.57
CA PRO A 397 3.43 -19.02 -52.43
C PRO A 397 3.54 -19.62 -53.84
N ASP A 398 2.57 -19.27 -54.69
CA ASP A 398 2.60 -19.54 -56.14
C ASP A 398 2.95 -18.26 -56.92
N LYS A 399 3.27 -18.41 -58.19
CA LYS A 399 4.09 -17.47 -58.99
C LYS A 399 3.74 -15.98 -58.82
N VAL A 400 4.64 -15.27 -58.14
CA VAL A 400 4.89 -13.81 -58.14
C VAL A 400 3.85 -13.00 -58.93
N SER A 401 2.86 -12.49 -58.21
CA SER A 401 1.89 -11.51 -58.74
C SER A 401 2.04 -10.18 -58.00
N VAL A 402 1.65 -9.08 -58.65
CA VAL A 402 2.00 -7.72 -58.24
C VAL A 402 1.00 -7.20 -57.18
N PRO A 403 1.47 -6.62 -56.05
CA PRO A 403 0.62 -6.34 -54.89
C PRO A 403 -0.55 -5.40 -55.18
N HIS A 404 -1.69 -5.69 -54.55
CA HIS A 404 -2.94 -4.91 -54.57
C HIS A 404 -3.30 -4.47 -53.14
N CYS A 405 -2.36 -3.80 -52.48
CA CYS A 405 -2.37 -3.55 -51.04
C CYS A 405 -2.10 -2.09 -50.70
N ASN A 406 -2.56 -1.66 -49.53
CA ASN A 406 -2.21 -0.37 -48.95
C ASN A 406 -0.75 -0.39 -48.46
N PHE A 407 0.01 0.66 -48.75
CA PHE A 407 1.45 0.73 -48.49
C PHE A 407 1.76 0.71 -46.98
N TYR A 408 1.08 1.54 -46.18
CA TYR A 408 1.32 1.70 -44.74
C TYR A 408 1.05 0.45 -43.90
N GLU A 409 0.04 -0.34 -44.28
CA GLU A 409 -0.31 -1.59 -43.57
C GLU A 409 0.78 -2.66 -43.81
N ILE A 410 1.38 -2.68 -45.00
CA ILE A 410 2.53 -3.52 -45.34
C ILE A 410 3.82 -3.02 -44.68
N GLU A 411 4.07 -1.72 -44.67
CA GLU A 411 5.27 -1.09 -44.10
C GLU A 411 5.41 -1.43 -42.61
N THR A 412 4.34 -1.24 -41.83
CA THR A 412 4.32 -1.60 -40.40
C THR A 412 4.43 -3.11 -40.13
N ALA A 413 4.02 -3.97 -41.07
CA ALA A 413 4.23 -5.42 -41.00
C ALA A 413 5.68 -5.82 -41.36
N LEU A 414 6.32 -5.17 -42.33
CA LEU A 414 7.74 -5.40 -42.65
C LEU A 414 8.65 -4.96 -41.51
N ASP A 415 8.43 -3.78 -40.92
CA ASP A 415 9.24 -3.30 -39.79
C ASP A 415 9.09 -4.22 -38.57
N SER A 416 7.86 -4.65 -38.26
CA SER A 416 7.61 -5.65 -37.20
C SER A 416 8.32 -6.99 -37.49
N PHE A 417 8.38 -7.39 -38.76
CA PHE A 417 9.02 -8.63 -39.20
C PHE A 417 10.55 -8.57 -39.14
N TYR A 418 11.19 -7.48 -39.58
CA TYR A 418 12.64 -7.31 -39.43
C TYR A 418 13.07 -7.19 -37.95
N LEU A 419 12.24 -6.60 -37.09
CA LEU A 419 12.47 -6.60 -35.63
C LEU A 419 12.34 -8.00 -34.99
N GLN A 420 11.72 -8.96 -35.66
CA GLN A 420 11.53 -10.35 -35.20
C GLN A 420 12.33 -11.39 -36.02
N GLU A 421 13.20 -10.95 -36.93
CA GLU A 421 13.90 -11.80 -37.93
C GLU A 421 14.63 -13.01 -37.31
N HIS A 422 15.12 -12.87 -36.08
CA HIS A 422 15.76 -13.93 -35.31
C HIS A 422 14.91 -15.21 -35.10
N THR A 423 13.57 -15.11 -35.16
CA THR A 423 12.69 -16.27 -34.98
C THR A 423 12.81 -17.32 -36.09
N PHE A 424 13.22 -16.93 -37.31
CA PHE A 424 13.29 -17.82 -38.47
C PHE A 424 14.68 -18.41 -38.75
N PHE A 425 15.67 -18.18 -37.88
CA PHE A 425 17.06 -18.62 -38.09
C PHE A 425 17.25 -20.15 -38.12
N GLN A 426 16.29 -20.94 -37.62
CA GLN A 426 16.39 -22.41 -37.54
C GLN A 426 15.70 -23.17 -38.70
N VAL A 427 15.02 -22.49 -39.62
CA VAL A 427 14.26 -23.14 -40.71
C VAL A 427 15.21 -23.68 -41.79
N VAL A 428 15.79 -24.86 -41.57
CA VAL A 428 16.72 -25.56 -42.49
C VAL A 428 16.09 -26.84 -43.06
N SER A 429 14.88 -26.73 -43.60
CA SER A 429 14.18 -27.83 -44.30
C SER A 429 13.31 -27.31 -45.44
N ASN A 430 12.94 -28.17 -46.38
CA ASN A 430 12.16 -27.79 -47.57
C ASN A 430 10.66 -27.54 -47.30
N SER A 431 10.26 -27.46 -46.02
CA SER A 431 8.92 -27.07 -45.58
C SER A 431 8.72 -25.56 -45.64
N ILE A 432 7.51 -25.13 -46.00
CA ILE A 432 7.05 -23.76 -45.76
C ILE A 432 6.48 -23.72 -44.34
N GLU A 433 6.93 -22.77 -43.53
CA GLU A 433 6.51 -22.59 -42.15
C GLU A 433 5.87 -21.21 -42.00
N CYS A 434 4.62 -21.18 -41.54
CA CYS A 434 3.79 -19.97 -41.46
C CYS A 434 3.49 -19.65 -39.99
N SER A 435 3.88 -18.45 -39.56
CA SER A 435 3.62 -17.94 -38.21
C SER A 435 2.79 -16.66 -38.26
N ASN A 436 1.79 -16.57 -37.40
CA ASN A 436 0.98 -15.36 -37.19
C ASN A 436 1.64 -14.49 -36.13
N PHE A 437 1.87 -13.22 -36.44
CA PHE A 437 2.46 -12.23 -35.55
C PHE A 437 1.48 -11.08 -35.34
N LEU A 438 1.35 -10.60 -34.11
CA LEU A 438 0.67 -9.34 -33.82
C LEU A 438 1.54 -8.18 -34.30
N SER A 439 0.94 -7.17 -34.92
CA SER A 439 1.67 -5.94 -35.26
C SER A 439 2.10 -5.23 -33.98
N PHE A 440 3.37 -4.84 -33.88
CA PHE A 440 3.92 -4.22 -32.67
C PHE A 440 3.20 -2.91 -32.27
N TYR A 441 2.55 -2.26 -33.23
CA TYR A 441 1.89 -0.97 -33.07
C TYR A 441 0.36 -1.06 -32.94
N SER A 442 -0.23 -2.26 -33.05
CA SER A 442 -1.67 -2.47 -32.90
C SER A 442 -1.99 -3.93 -32.52
N PRO A 443 -2.52 -4.19 -31.31
CA PRO A 443 -2.86 -5.54 -30.86
C PRO A 443 -4.09 -6.14 -31.56
N PHE A 444 -4.78 -5.37 -32.42
CA PHE A 444 -5.99 -5.79 -33.15
C PHE A 444 -5.72 -6.13 -34.62
N SER A 445 -4.47 -6.00 -35.08
CA SER A 445 -4.04 -6.33 -36.44
C SER A 445 -2.88 -7.32 -36.40
N TYR A 446 -3.00 -8.41 -37.14
CA TYR A 446 -1.99 -9.46 -37.22
C TYR A 446 -1.58 -9.70 -38.68
N TYR A 447 -0.33 -10.12 -38.86
CA TYR A 447 0.20 -10.53 -40.15
C TYR A 447 0.78 -11.93 -40.07
N THR A 448 0.65 -12.70 -41.13
CA THR A 448 1.20 -14.04 -41.27
C THR A 448 2.46 -13.98 -42.11
N ALA A 449 3.60 -14.41 -41.56
CA ALA A 449 4.82 -14.61 -42.33
C ALA A 449 4.99 -16.11 -42.67
N CYS A 450 4.90 -16.46 -43.94
CA CYS A 450 5.14 -17.80 -44.47
C CYS A 450 6.52 -17.89 -45.11
N CYS A 451 7.49 -18.47 -44.40
CA CYS A 451 8.90 -18.54 -44.80
C CYS A 451 9.31 -19.93 -45.34
N ARG A 452 10.30 -19.97 -46.24
CA ARG A 452 11.02 -21.21 -46.61
C ARG A 452 12.50 -20.98 -46.92
N THR A 453 13.34 -21.97 -46.63
CA THR A 453 14.73 -22.02 -47.11
C THR A 453 14.78 -22.45 -48.58
N VAL A 454 15.52 -21.71 -49.41
CA VAL A 454 15.82 -22.08 -50.80
C VAL A 454 17.32 -22.35 -50.93
N LYS A 455 17.71 -23.63 -51.05
CA LYS A 455 19.10 -24.03 -51.32
C LYS A 455 19.42 -23.79 -52.79
N ARG A 456 20.61 -23.24 -53.11
CA ARG A 456 20.96 -22.84 -54.50
C ARG A 456 21.40 -23.99 -55.42
N HIS A 457 20.76 -25.15 -55.30
CA HIS A 457 20.70 -26.22 -56.30
C HIS A 457 19.24 -26.67 -56.40
N PHE A 458 18.75 -26.92 -57.62
CA PHE A 458 17.32 -27.01 -57.97
C PHE A 458 16.53 -25.68 -57.94
N LEU A 459 17.19 -24.58 -58.33
CA LEU A 459 16.53 -23.64 -59.27
C LEU A 459 16.62 -24.22 -60.69
N SER A 460 15.82 -25.24 -60.98
CA SER A 460 15.72 -25.84 -62.32
C SER A 460 14.41 -26.62 -62.47
N PHE A 461 13.42 -25.97 -63.10
CA PHE A 461 12.11 -26.50 -63.52
C PHE A 461 11.18 -26.91 -62.35
N ILE A 462 9.93 -26.41 -62.23
CA ILE A 462 8.77 -26.38 -63.14
C ILE A 462 8.06 -27.74 -63.28
N SER A 463 6.79 -27.74 -62.90
CA SER A 463 5.67 -28.64 -63.27
C SER A 463 5.49 -30.02 -62.60
N SER A 464 4.20 -30.39 -62.52
CA SER A 464 3.58 -31.72 -62.48
C SER A 464 3.47 -32.54 -61.17
N GLU A 465 2.22 -32.63 -60.69
CA GLU A 465 1.44 -33.87 -60.44
C GLU A 465 1.79 -34.92 -59.36
N LYS A 466 0.72 -35.30 -58.61
CA LYS A 466 0.36 -36.67 -58.11
C LYS A 466 1.20 -37.29 -56.95
N THR A 467 0.70 -38.18 -56.05
CA THR A 467 -0.67 -38.66 -55.67
C THR A 467 -0.66 -39.49 -54.36
N ILE A 468 -1.66 -39.25 -53.47
CA ILE A 468 -2.48 -40.20 -52.65
C ILE A 468 -1.79 -41.22 -51.67
N PHE A 469 -2.58 -41.69 -50.68
CA PHE A 469 -2.44 -42.89 -49.81
C PHE A 469 -1.55 -42.78 -48.54
N GLN A 470 -1.82 -43.47 -47.42
CA GLN A 470 -3.10 -43.87 -46.75
C GLN A 470 -2.78 -44.25 -45.28
N THR A 471 -3.81 -44.57 -44.46
CA THR A 471 -3.61 -45.10 -43.08
C THR A 471 -3.24 -46.59 -43.09
N PRO A 472 -2.71 -47.11 -41.96
CA PRO A 472 -3.51 -48.10 -41.24
C PRO A 472 -3.51 -47.93 -39.69
N LYS A 473 -4.33 -48.76 -39.03
CA LYS A 473 -4.53 -48.85 -37.57
C LYS A 473 -3.56 -49.85 -36.92
N VAL A 474 -3.37 -49.76 -35.59
CA VAL A 474 -3.62 -50.82 -34.55
C VAL A 474 -3.08 -50.31 -33.18
N ALA A 475 -3.38 -50.99 -32.07
CA ALA A 475 -3.31 -50.46 -30.70
C ALA A 475 -2.43 -51.29 -29.72
N PHE A 476 -2.43 -50.86 -28.44
CA PHE A 476 -2.03 -51.52 -27.18
C PHE A 476 -0.71 -51.16 -26.48
N SER A 477 -0.88 -50.66 -25.24
CA SER A 477 -0.20 -50.97 -23.97
C SER A 477 1.33 -50.84 -23.75
N SER A 478 1.66 -49.91 -22.83
CA SER A 478 2.48 -50.09 -21.61
C SER A 478 4.00 -50.39 -21.63
N HIS A 479 4.70 -49.66 -20.74
CA HIS A 479 5.99 -49.94 -20.08
C HIS A 479 7.29 -50.06 -20.91
N GLY A 480 8.31 -49.27 -20.53
CA GLY A 480 9.71 -49.67 -20.77
C GLY A 480 10.81 -48.60 -20.75
N LYS A 481 11.20 -48.10 -19.55
CA LYS A 481 12.53 -47.56 -19.16
C LYS A 481 13.45 -46.85 -20.20
N LYS A 482 13.95 -45.67 -19.77
CA LYS A 482 15.33 -45.13 -20.00
C LYS A 482 15.70 -44.68 -21.43
N ASP A 483 16.57 -43.68 -21.65
CA ASP A 483 17.51 -42.98 -20.75
C ASP A 483 17.63 -41.45 -21.06
N ASN A 484 18.04 -40.67 -20.04
CA ASN A 484 18.84 -39.43 -20.04
C ASN A 484 18.40 -38.10 -20.74
N ALA A 485 18.90 -37.02 -20.10
CA ALA A 485 19.19 -35.65 -20.57
C ALA A 485 18.11 -34.55 -20.48
N ASP A 486 18.32 -33.67 -19.48
CA ASP A 486 18.17 -32.22 -19.43
C ASP A 486 16.85 -31.48 -19.80
N VAL A 487 16.08 -31.22 -18.73
CA VAL A 487 15.90 -29.89 -18.10
C VAL A 487 15.11 -28.77 -18.85
N GLN A 488 14.36 -28.03 -18.02
CA GLN A 488 13.67 -26.74 -18.30
C GLN A 488 12.41 -26.77 -19.17
N ASN A 489 11.36 -27.30 -18.54
CA ASN A 489 9.98 -26.84 -18.78
C ASN A 489 9.87 -25.31 -18.67
N SER A 490 9.21 -24.68 -19.65
CA SER A 490 8.18 -23.68 -19.35
C SER A 490 7.01 -23.86 -20.32
N VAL A 491 5.81 -23.90 -19.75
CA VAL A 491 4.55 -24.18 -20.46
C VAL A 491 3.99 -22.88 -21.05
N PRO A 492 3.64 -22.83 -22.35
CA PRO A 492 2.59 -21.95 -22.85
C PRO A 492 1.23 -22.63 -22.69
N HIS A 493 0.22 -21.87 -22.30
CA HIS A 493 -1.08 -22.39 -21.90
C HIS A 493 -1.89 -22.98 -23.06
N ILE A 494 -2.68 -24.00 -22.74
CA ILE A 494 -3.86 -24.38 -23.51
C ILE A 494 -4.92 -23.30 -23.32
N GLU A 495 -5.30 -22.61 -24.39
CA GLU A 495 -6.67 -22.12 -24.57
C GLU A 495 -7.31 -22.87 -25.73
N ASP A 496 -7.94 -24.02 -25.43
CA ASP A 496 -9.23 -24.34 -26.02
C ASP A 496 -9.98 -25.41 -25.22
N ARG A 497 -11.02 -25.00 -24.48
CA ARG A 497 -12.27 -25.77 -24.43
C ARG A 497 -13.44 -24.92 -23.98
N ASN A 498 -14.11 -24.32 -24.96
CA ASN A 498 -15.46 -23.83 -24.80
C ASN A 498 -16.39 -24.91 -24.23
N CYS A 499 -17.20 -24.54 -23.24
CA CYS A 499 -18.53 -25.14 -23.06
C CYS A 499 -19.57 -24.11 -23.48
N PHE A 500 -20.34 -24.44 -24.51
CA PHE A 500 -21.45 -23.61 -24.97
C PHE A 500 -22.54 -23.53 -23.88
N ILE A 501 -23.05 -22.33 -23.65
CA ILE A 501 -24.41 -22.11 -23.15
C ILE A 501 -25.07 -21.16 -24.17
N PRO A 502 -26.25 -21.49 -24.72
CA PRO A 502 -26.87 -20.73 -25.80
C PRO A 502 -27.46 -19.40 -25.31
N ASP A 503 -27.78 -18.52 -26.28
CA ASP A 503 -28.25 -17.15 -26.05
C ASP A 503 -29.45 -17.05 -25.10
N LEU A 504 -29.22 -16.39 -23.96
CA LEU A 504 -30.28 -15.83 -23.14
C LEU A 504 -30.31 -14.31 -23.34
N HIS A 505 -31.43 -13.81 -23.85
CA HIS A 505 -31.71 -12.37 -23.89
C HIS A 505 -31.49 -11.76 -22.49
N ILE A 506 -30.53 -10.83 -22.37
CA ILE A 506 -30.24 -10.15 -21.10
C ILE A 506 -31.30 -9.09 -20.83
N SER A 507 -32.46 -9.56 -20.34
CA SER A 507 -33.53 -8.74 -19.76
C SER A 507 -33.73 -9.12 -18.28
N GLY A 508 -32.66 -9.53 -17.60
CA GLY A 508 -32.64 -9.78 -16.17
C GLY A 508 -32.53 -8.49 -15.37
N THR A 509 -33.65 -8.02 -14.83
CA THR A 509 -33.77 -6.78 -14.04
C THR A 509 -33.14 -6.83 -12.64
N ASN A 510 -32.82 -8.03 -12.16
CA ASN A 510 -32.44 -8.28 -10.77
C ASN A 510 -30.91 -8.34 -10.62
N ILE A 511 -30.39 -7.72 -9.55
CA ILE A 511 -28.96 -7.73 -9.23
C ILE A 511 -28.43 -9.11 -8.81
N THR A 512 -29.32 -10.04 -8.44
CA THR A 512 -28.98 -11.34 -7.86
C THR A 512 -28.04 -12.16 -8.75
N GLY A 513 -26.82 -12.41 -8.28
CA GLY A 513 -25.78 -13.19 -8.98
C GLY A 513 -25.14 -12.49 -10.19
N LEU A 514 -25.30 -11.16 -10.31
CA LEU A 514 -24.75 -10.38 -11.42
C LEU A 514 -23.21 -10.46 -11.52
N SER A 515 -22.51 -10.72 -10.41
CA SER A 515 -21.05 -10.95 -10.38
C SER A 515 -20.61 -12.15 -11.21
N CYS A 516 -21.33 -13.27 -11.19
CA CYS A 516 -21.01 -14.47 -11.97
C CYS A 516 -21.65 -14.49 -13.37
N ARG A 517 -22.64 -13.62 -13.62
CA ARG A 517 -23.34 -13.49 -14.92
C ARG A 517 -22.61 -12.56 -15.90
N THR A 518 -21.60 -11.83 -15.47
CA THR A 518 -20.94 -10.79 -16.27
C THR A 518 -19.43 -10.87 -16.18
N ASN A 519 -18.76 -10.64 -17.31
CA ASN A 519 -17.28 -10.62 -17.39
C ASN A 519 -16.67 -9.31 -16.81
N LYS A 520 -17.47 -8.51 -16.09
CA LYS A 520 -17.07 -7.24 -15.44
C LYS A 520 -17.43 -7.30 -13.96
N THR A 521 -16.61 -8.01 -13.18
CA THR A 521 -16.76 -8.09 -11.73
C THR A 521 -16.39 -6.78 -11.06
N LEU A 522 -17.20 -6.38 -10.07
CA LEU A 522 -17.07 -5.13 -9.33
C LEU A 522 -16.64 -5.45 -7.89
N ASN A 523 -15.53 -4.86 -7.44
CA ASN A 523 -15.02 -5.02 -6.09
C ASN A 523 -15.67 -3.99 -5.16
N LEU A 524 -16.28 -4.41 -4.04
CA LEU A 524 -17.04 -3.53 -3.15
C LEU A 524 -16.21 -3.07 -1.94
N TYR A 525 -16.10 -1.75 -1.76
CA TYR A 525 -15.27 -1.15 -0.72
C TYR A 525 -16.01 -0.06 0.06
N LEU A 526 -15.86 -0.10 1.39
CA LEU A 526 -16.43 0.90 2.30
C LEU A 526 -15.33 1.82 2.88
N LEU A 527 -15.63 3.11 2.97
CA LEU A 527 -14.79 4.11 3.63
C LEU A 527 -15.65 4.94 4.59
N ASP A 528 -15.14 5.18 5.79
CA ASP A 528 -15.80 6.10 6.73
C ASP A 528 -15.62 7.54 6.24
N SER A 529 -16.73 8.18 5.90
CA SER A 529 -16.74 9.53 5.37
C SER A 529 -16.39 10.58 6.43
N ASN A 530 -16.50 10.27 7.72
CA ASN A 530 -16.03 11.17 8.79
C ASN A 530 -14.51 11.38 8.71
N LEU A 531 -13.77 10.30 8.44
CA LEU A 531 -12.30 10.29 8.33
C LEU A 531 -11.79 10.56 6.91
N PHE A 532 -12.47 10.06 5.88
CA PHE A 532 -11.92 9.94 4.52
C PHE A 532 -12.63 10.81 3.45
N TRP A 533 -13.43 11.81 3.84
CA TRP A 533 -14.14 12.70 2.89
C TRP A 533 -13.26 13.34 1.81
N ILE A 534 -11.99 13.64 2.13
CA ILE A 534 -11.03 14.22 1.18
C ILE A 534 -10.74 13.31 -0.04
N TYR A 535 -11.05 12.02 0.03
CA TYR A 535 -11.01 11.12 -1.13
C TYR A 535 -12.30 11.20 -1.94
N ALA A 536 -13.47 11.29 -1.30
CA ALA A 536 -14.76 11.51 -1.97
C ALA A 536 -14.78 12.84 -2.75
N GLU A 537 -14.29 13.94 -2.16
CA GLU A 537 -14.13 15.23 -2.86
C GLU A 537 -13.30 15.10 -4.15
N ARG A 538 -12.22 14.33 -4.11
CA ARG A 538 -11.34 14.10 -5.28
C ARG A 538 -11.96 13.20 -6.34
N LEU A 539 -12.96 12.41 -5.97
CA LEU A 539 -13.78 11.59 -6.86
C LEU A 539 -15.04 12.33 -7.34
N GLY A 540 -15.24 13.59 -6.94
CA GLY A 540 -16.33 14.46 -7.42
C GLY A 540 -17.38 14.86 -6.39
N ALA A 541 -17.31 14.38 -5.14
CA ALA A 541 -18.28 14.73 -4.09
C ALA A 541 -18.28 16.23 -3.78
N SER A 542 -19.46 16.82 -3.57
CA SER A 542 -19.58 18.23 -3.19
C SER A 542 -18.98 18.51 -1.81
N ARG A 543 -18.35 19.68 -1.67
CA ARG A 543 -17.79 20.17 -0.39
C ARG A 543 -18.83 20.67 0.60
N SER A 544 -20.03 21.00 0.14
CA SER A 544 -21.05 21.70 0.92
C SER A 544 -22.20 20.82 1.40
N THR A 545 -22.08 19.49 1.30
CA THR A 545 -23.12 18.58 1.80
C THR A 545 -22.98 18.36 3.30
N HIS A 546 -24.09 18.52 4.03
CA HIS A 546 -24.16 18.16 5.45
C HIS A 546 -24.17 16.65 5.66
N LEU A 547 -24.80 15.90 4.72
CA LEU A 547 -24.70 14.45 4.63
C LEU A 547 -23.42 14.08 3.87
N LYS A 548 -22.53 13.34 4.53
CA LYS A 548 -21.28 12.84 3.95
C LYS A 548 -21.49 11.44 3.37
N GLU A 549 -22.38 11.34 2.39
CA GLU A 549 -22.72 10.09 1.70
C GLU A 549 -22.33 10.24 0.23
N PHE A 550 -21.64 9.25 -0.32
CA PHE A 550 -21.13 9.30 -1.69
C PHE A 550 -20.79 7.90 -2.21
N ALA A 551 -21.06 7.63 -3.49
CA ALA A 551 -20.63 6.41 -4.17
C ALA A 551 -20.04 6.71 -5.54
N ALA A 552 -18.95 6.04 -5.88
CA ALA A 552 -18.30 6.14 -7.18
C ALA A 552 -17.74 4.78 -7.63
N ILE A 553 -17.81 4.51 -8.93
CA ILE A 553 -17.13 3.36 -9.55
C ILE A 553 -15.89 3.87 -10.27
N VAL A 554 -14.75 3.22 -10.02
CA VAL A 554 -13.45 3.53 -10.63
C VAL A 554 -12.92 2.26 -11.30
N ASP A 555 -12.53 2.38 -12.57
CA ASP A 555 -11.81 1.35 -13.33
C ASP A 555 -10.49 1.93 -13.81
N LEU A 556 -9.37 1.44 -13.23
CA LEU A 556 -8.02 1.89 -13.61
C LEU A 556 -7.53 1.35 -14.96
N LYS A 557 -8.18 0.33 -15.54
CA LYS A 557 -7.75 -0.29 -16.80
C LYS A 557 -8.32 0.46 -18.00
N GLU A 558 -9.60 0.81 -17.93
CA GLU A 558 -10.31 1.55 -18.96
C GLU A 558 -10.27 3.08 -18.73
N GLU A 559 -9.62 3.52 -17.63
CA GLU A 559 -9.53 4.92 -17.16
C GLU A 559 -10.90 5.57 -16.91
N LEU A 560 -11.89 4.74 -16.56
CA LEU A 560 -13.28 5.14 -16.36
C LEU A 560 -13.59 5.48 -14.90
N HIS A 561 -14.41 6.50 -14.73
CA HIS A 561 -14.80 7.10 -13.46
C HIS A 561 -16.27 7.47 -13.55
N TYR A 562 -17.08 6.88 -12.68
CA TYR A 562 -18.52 7.12 -12.58
C TYR A 562 -18.88 7.56 -11.17
N VAL A 563 -19.84 8.47 -11.06
CA VAL A 563 -20.30 9.04 -9.80
C VAL A 563 -21.81 8.84 -9.69
N LEU A 564 -22.28 8.38 -8.53
CA LEU A 564 -23.70 8.35 -8.23
C LEU A 564 -24.24 9.79 -8.17
N ASP A 565 -25.38 10.04 -8.80
CA ASP A 565 -25.99 11.36 -8.88
C ASP A 565 -26.24 11.95 -7.47
N GLN A 566 -25.63 13.11 -7.21
CA GLN A 566 -25.67 13.77 -5.89
C GLN A 566 -27.06 14.36 -5.55
N ASN A 567 -28.00 14.35 -6.50
CA ASN A 567 -29.40 14.66 -6.26
C ASN A 567 -30.19 13.46 -5.69
N GLN A 568 -29.60 12.25 -5.68
CA GLN A 568 -30.20 11.02 -5.19
C GLN A 568 -29.59 10.62 -3.84
N SER A 569 -30.44 10.28 -2.88
CA SER A 569 -30.01 9.77 -1.58
C SER A 569 -29.38 8.38 -1.72
N LEU A 570 -28.22 8.17 -1.10
CA LEU A 570 -27.54 6.88 -1.10
C LEU A 570 -28.39 5.84 -0.36
N THR A 571 -29.02 4.98 -1.14
CA THR A 571 -29.95 3.91 -0.74
C THR A 571 -29.63 2.65 -1.52
N GLY A 572 -30.01 1.49 -0.99
CA GLY A 572 -29.78 0.19 -1.64
C GLY A 572 -30.33 0.15 -3.06
N SER A 573 -31.55 0.63 -3.29
CA SER A 573 -32.14 0.72 -4.63
C SER A 573 -31.38 1.64 -5.59
N SER A 574 -30.84 2.77 -5.11
CA SER A 574 -29.99 3.65 -5.92
C SER A 574 -28.66 2.98 -6.28
N LEU A 575 -28.07 2.26 -5.32
CA LEU A 575 -26.80 1.56 -5.48
C LEU A 575 -26.95 0.35 -6.41
N GLU A 576 -28.05 -0.40 -6.29
CA GLU A 576 -28.44 -1.46 -7.21
C GLU A 576 -28.52 -0.95 -8.64
N ASN A 577 -29.23 0.15 -8.88
CA ASN A 577 -29.41 0.71 -10.22
C ASN A 577 -28.09 1.23 -10.80
N PHE A 578 -27.21 1.78 -9.95
CA PHE A 578 -25.86 2.19 -10.34
C PHE A 578 -24.98 1.00 -10.75
N ILE A 579 -25.02 -0.11 -9.99
CA ILE A 579 -24.32 -1.36 -10.31
C ILE A 579 -24.88 -1.99 -11.59
N LYS A 580 -26.20 -2.13 -11.71
CA LYS A 580 -26.89 -2.66 -12.89
C LYS A 580 -26.48 -1.90 -14.16
N ASN A 581 -26.52 -0.57 -14.12
CA ASN A 581 -26.13 0.28 -15.23
C ASN A 581 -24.64 0.10 -15.60
N PHE A 582 -23.73 -0.01 -14.63
CA PHE A 582 -22.31 -0.25 -14.90
C PHE A 582 -22.03 -1.62 -15.56
N SER A 583 -22.72 -2.69 -15.13
CA SER A 583 -22.48 -4.06 -15.61
C SER A 583 -23.00 -4.35 -17.02
N VAL A 584 -23.81 -3.48 -17.63
CA VAL A 584 -24.25 -3.62 -19.03
C VAL A 584 -23.07 -3.41 -20.00
N LEU A 585 -23.03 -4.19 -21.10
CA LEU A 585 -21.98 -4.10 -22.13
C LEU A 585 -21.75 -2.66 -22.63
N SER A 586 -22.84 -1.95 -22.91
CA SER A 586 -22.87 -0.51 -23.17
C SER A 586 -23.51 0.22 -22.00
N SER A 587 -22.72 0.56 -20.99
CA SER A 587 -23.18 1.30 -19.81
C SER A 587 -23.79 2.66 -20.19
N PRO A 588 -24.99 3.01 -19.70
CA PRO A 588 -25.60 4.33 -19.90
C PRO A 588 -25.02 5.40 -18.96
N LEU A 589 -24.11 5.04 -18.04
CA LEU A 589 -23.47 5.99 -17.14
C LEU A 589 -22.51 6.90 -17.93
N GLN A 590 -22.61 8.21 -17.70
CA GLN A 590 -21.66 9.16 -18.27
C GLN A 590 -20.38 9.20 -17.42
N ARG A 591 -19.21 9.18 -18.06
CA ARG A 591 -17.93 9.37 -17.37
C ARG A 591 -17.93 10.72 -16.65
N HIS A 592 -17.62 10.73 -15.36
CA HIS A 592 -17.42 11.98 -14.63
C HIS A 592 -16.06 12.56 -14.98
N LEU A 593 -15.98 13.88 -15.15
CA LEU A 593 -14.75 14.59 -15.44
C LEU A 593 -14.53 15.65 -14.36
N VAL A 594 -13.46 15.48 -13.57
CA VAL A 594 -13.17 16.39 -12.46
C VAL A 594 -12.79 17.77 -13.01
N GLY A 595 -13.63 18.76 -12.75
CA GLY A 595 -13.48 20.12 -13.25
C GLY A 595 -14.40 21.11 -12.53
N GLY A 596 -14.11 22.40 -12.67
CA GLY A 596 -14.98 23.45 -12.14
C GLY A 596 -16.35 23.44 -12.82
N THR A 597 -17.43 23.58 -12.05
CA THR A 597 -18.76 23.81 -12.59
C THR A 597 -18.77 25.08 -13.45
N SER A 598 -19.51 25.05 -14.57
CA SER A 598 -19.65 26.22 -15.44
C SER A 598 -20.49 27.30 -14.76
N LEU A 599 -19.82 28.19 -14.04
CA LEU A 599 -20.35 29.51 -13.72
C LEU A 599 -20.68 30.20 -15.05
N ARG A 600 -21.87 30.80 -15.16
CA ARG A 600 -22.27 31.56 -16.35
C ARG A 600 -21.51 32.90 -16.39
N VAL A 601 -20.26 32.85 -16.82
CA VAL A 601 -19.40 34.02 -17.03
C VAL A 601 -19.98 34.88 -18.17
N PRO A 602 -20.04 36.22 -18.04
CA PRO A 602 -20.59 37.08 -19.08
C PRO A 602 -19.90 36.94 -20.44
N ALA A 603 -20.67 37.06 -21.52
CA ALA A 603 -20.27 36.81 -22.91
C ALA A 603 -19.30 37.85 -23.53
N GLN A 604 -18.49 38.52 -22.72
CA GLN A 604 -17.52 39.54 -23.15
C GLN A 604 -16.17 39.36 -22.45
N ARG A 605 -15.51 38.23 -22.72
CA ARG A 605 -14.06 38.07 -22.54
C ARG A 605 -13.42 37.77 -23.88
N VAL A 606 -12.26 38.39 -24.13
CA VAL A 606 -11.48 38.18 -25.37
C VAL A 606 -10.80 36.81 -25.39
N VAL A 607 -10.63 36.19 -24.22
CA VAL A 607 -10.20 34.79 -24.06
C VAL A 607 -11.33 34.00 -23.42
N ALA A 608 -11.75 32.91 -24.06
CA ALA A 608 -12.79 32.02 -23.55
C ALA A 608 -12.24 31.12 -22.43
N GLU A 609 -12.92 31.05 -21.29
CA GLU A 609 -12.52 30.18 -20.18
C GLU A 609 -13.16 28.79 -20.36
N VAL A 610 -12.33 27.75 -20.45
CA VAL A 610 -12.75 26.39 -20.79
C VAL A 610 -12.68 25.47 -19.57
N THR A 611 -13.83 24.90 -19.25
CA THR A 611 -14.03 23.83 -18.25
C THR A 611 -14.14 22.46 -18.92
N SER A 612 -14.03 21.38 -18.15
CA SER A 612 -14.02 19.99 -18.65
C SER A 612 -15.29 19.61 -19.43
N SER A 613 -16.45 20.16 -19.04
CA SER A 613 -17.72 19.94 -19.75
C SER A 613 -17.81 20.74 -21.06
N THR A 614 -17.23 21.95 -21.10
CA THR A 614 -17.20 22.80 -22.30
C THR A 614 -16.09 22.44 -23.30
N PHE A 615 -15.09 21.66 -22.89
CA PHE A 615 -13.87 21.41 -23.68
C PHE A 615 -14.18 20.82 -25.06
N HIS A 616 -14.99 19.77 -25.15
CA HIS A 616 -15.35 19.18 -26.44
C HIS A 616 -16.04 20.19 -27.35
N GLY A 617 -17.04 20.91 -26.81
CA GLY A 617 -17.82 21.92 -27.54
C GLY A 617 -16.97 23.07 -28.10
N VAL A 618 -16.09 23.63 -27.26
CA VAL A 618 -15.34 24.86 -27.55
C VAL A 618 -14.00 24.59 -28.26
N VAL A 619 -13.38 23.42 -28.06
CA VAL A 619 -12.04 23.11 -28.59
C VAL A 619 -12.07 22.08 -29.71
N LEU A 620 -12.86 21.01 -29.58
CA LEU A 620 -12.83 19.88 -30.51
C LEU A 620 -13.82 20.06 -31.67
N SER A 621 -15.08 20.37 -31.37
CA SER A 621 -16.14 20.61 -32.35
C SER A 621 -16.28 22.08 -32.79
N SER A 622 -15.27 22.91 -32.54
CA SER A 622 -15.22 24.28 -33.07
C SER A 622 -14.88 24.28 -34.56
N GLU A 623 -15.66 25.04 -35.35
CA GLU A 623 -15.39 25.36 -36.76
C GLU A 623 -14.20 26.33 -36.92
N LYS A 624 -13.89 27.09 -35.86
CA LYS A 624 -12.77 28.03 -35.80
C LYS A 624 -11.51 27.36 -35.24
N ASN A 625 -10.34 27.84 -35.67
CA ASN A 625 -9.04 27.37 -35.17
C ASN A 625 -8.85 27.81 -33.71
N VAL A 626 -8.61 26.86 -32.79
CA VAL A 626 -8.58 27.14 -31.35
C VAL A 626 -7.15 27.22 -30.83
N VAL A 627 -6.78 28.36 -30.26
CA VAL A 627 -5.50 28.55 -29.56
C VAL A 627 -5.77 28.44 -28.06
N LEU A 628 -5.31 27.36 -27.45
CA LEU A 628 -5.60 27.03 -26.04
C LEU A 628 -4.37 27.17 -25.14
N LEU A 629 -4.49 27.97 -24.07
CA LEU A 629 -3.49 28.06 -23.00
C LEU A 629 -3.89 27.18 -21.80
N TYR A 630 -3.08 26.16 -21.52
CA TYR A 630 -3.13 25.43 -20.26
C TYR A 630 -2.34 26.17 -19.17
N TYR A 631 -2.98 26.51 -18.05
CA TYR A 631 -2.36 27.29 -16.97
C TYR A 631 -2.66 26.71 -15.57
N ALA A 632 -1.82 27.00 -14.58
CA ALA A 632 -2.09 26.68 -13.17
C ALA A 632 -2.17 27.96 -12.33
N GLN A 633 -3.09 28.03 -11.37
CA GLN A 633 -3.34 29.24 -10.56
C GLN A 633 -2.12 29.68 -9.72
N TRP A 634 -1.24 28.75 -9.35
CA TRP A 634 0.00 29.00 -8.59
C TRP A 634 1.25 29.21 -9.48
N CYS A 635 1.11 29.15 -10.82
CA CYS A 635 2.21 29.23 -11.75
C CYS A 635 2.55 30.70 -12.09
N GLY A 636 3.64 31.23 -11.53
CA GLY A 636 4.10 32.60 -11.79
C GLY A 636 4.36 32.90 -13.27
N PHE A 637 5.00 31.98 -14.00
CA PHE A 637 5.19 32.09 -15.46
C PHE A 637 3.86 32.23 -16.22
N CYS A 638 2.82 31.50 -15.78
CA CYS A 638 1.51 31.51 -16.39
C CYS A 638 0.79 32.85 -16.16
N ALA A 639 0.96 33.44 -14.97
CA ALA A 639 0.45 34.79 -14.68
C ALA A 639 1.12 35.86 -15.57
N SER A 640 2.45 35.79 -15.76
CA SER A 640 3.15 36.70 -16.68
C SER A 640 2.72 36.50 -18.14
N LEU A 641 2.59 35.25 -18.60
CA LEU A 641 2.18 34.92 -19.97
C LEU A 641 0.75 35.36 -20.29
N ASN A 642 -0.15 35.36 -19.30
CA ASN A 642 -1.57 35.74 -19.47
C ASN A 642 -1.75 37.12 -20.14
N HIS A 643 -0.91 38.11 -19.80
CA HIS A 643 -0.98 39.44 -20.42
C HIS A 643 -0.63 39.41 -21.92
N ILE A 644 0.36 38.61 -22.32
CA ILE A 644 0.76 38.40 -23.72
C ILE A 644 -0.34 37.62 -24.46
N PHE A 645 -0.94 36.63 -23.80
CA PHE A 645 -2.02 35.81 -24.37
C PHE A 645 -3.30 36.62 -24.63
N ILE A 646 -3.63 37.58 -23.75
CA ILE A 646 -4.71 38.56 -23.96
C ILE A 646 -4.39 39.53 -25.11
N GLN A 647 -3.12 39.85 -25.37
CA GLN A 647 -2.73 40.64 -26.56
C GLN A 647 -2.88 39.82 -27.83
N LEU A 648 -2.43 38.57 -27.86
CA LEU A 648 -2.62 37.63 -28.99
C LEU A 648 -4.10 37.51 -29.37
N ALA A 649 -4.98 37.38 -28.37
CA ALA A 649 -6.43 37.30 -28.56
C ALA A 649 -7.07 38.55 -29.17
N ARG A 650 -6.37 39.69 -29.20
CA ARG A 650 -6.81 40.93 -29.88
C ARG A 650 -6.21 41.10 -31.28
N LEU A 651 -5.19 40.32 -31.62
CA LEU A 651 -4.47 40.39 -32.89
C LEU A 651 -4.91 39.31 -33.89
N LEU A 652 -5.44 38.19 -33.41
CA LEU A 652 -5.98 37.12 -34.26
C LEU A 652 -7.39 37.49 -34.80
N PRO A 653 -7.70 37.19 -36.07
CA PRO A 653 -9.03 37.43 -36.63
C PRO A 653 -10.11 36.62 -35.91
N PRO A 654 -11.13 37.27 -35.30
CA PRO A 654 -12.14 36.58 -34.47
C PRO A 654 -13.06 35.66 -35.30
N ASP A 655 -13.09 35.81 -36.62
CA ASP A 655 -13.90 34.99 -37.52
C ASP A 655 -13.26 33.63 -37.81
N HIS A 656 -11.93 33.54 -37.80
CA HIS A 656 -11.18 32.31 -38.09
C HIS A 656 -10.53 31.65 -36.86
N PHE A 657 -10.37 32.40 -35.77
CA PHE A 657 -9.69 31.95 -34.55
C PHE A 657 -10.50 32.18 -33.29
N THR A 658 -10.42 31.21 -32.38
CA THR A 658 -10.92 31.30 -30.99
C THR A 658 -9.74 31.19 -30.06
N VAL A 659 -9.53 32.17 -29.17
CA VAL A 659 -8.48 32.08 -28.14
C VAL A 659 -9.12 31.70 -26.81
N ALA A 660 -8.57 30.66 -26.17
CA ALA A 660 -9.15 30.01 -25.00
C ALA A 660 -8.08 29.72 -23.92
N SER A 661 -8.50 29.61 -22.67
CA SER A 661 -7.65 29.14 -21.57
C SER A 661 -8.34 28.10 -20.70
N ALA A 662 -7.59 27.09 -20.28
CA ALA A 662 -8.06 25.99 -19.44
C ALA A 662 -7.12 25.82 -18.24
N MET A 663 -7.69 25.61 -17.05
CA MET A 663 -6.89 25.32 -15.86
C MET A 663 -6.35 23.88 -15.95
N LYS A 664 -5.03 23.71 -15.97
CA LYS A 664 -4.37 22.41 -16.08
C LYS A 664 -4.58 21.58 -14.81
N THR A 665 -5.57 20.68 -14.87
CA THR A 665 -5.60 19.44 -14.10
C THR A 665 -4.94 18.32 -14.91
N LYS A 666 -4.51 17.23 -14.25
CA LYS A 666 -3.67 16.18 -14.86
C LYS A 666 -4.32 15.41 -16.04
N GLN A 667 -5.64 15.49 -16.20
CA GLN A 667 -6.42 14.64 -17.10
C GLN A 667 -6.49 15.19 -18.55
N TYR A 668 -5.96 16.39 -18.81
CA TYR A 668 -6.00 17.04 -20.12
C TYR A 668 -4.84 16.67 -21.06
N GLU A 669 -3.82 15.96 -20.57
CA GLU A 669 -2.57 15.74 -21.31
C GLU A 669 -2.75 14.73 -22.45
N GLU A 670 -3.45 13.62 -22.20
CA GLU A 670 -3.52 12.47 -23.12
C GLU A 670 -4.68 12.53 -24.14
N GLU A 671 -5.80 13.21 -23.84
CA GLU A 671 -6.85 13.45 -24.84
C GLU A 671 -6.36 14.37 -25.96
N VAL A 672 -5.51 15.35 -25.63
CA VAL A 672 -4.96 16.32 -26.60
C VAL A 672 -4.05 15.62 -27.60
N GLU A 673 -3.14 14.75 -27.16
CA GLU A 673 -2.23 14.03 -28.07
C GLU A 673 -2.98 13.06 -29.00
N LYS A 674 -3.98 12.34 -28.48
CA LYS A 674 -4.84 11.42 -29.26
C LYS A 674 -5.73 12.11 -30.30
N LEU A 675 -5.97 13.43 -30.19
CA LEU A 675 -6.79 14.22 -31.12
C LEU A 675 -5.97 15.13 -32.06
N ILE A 676 -4.76 15.54 -31.66
CA ILE A 676 -3.80 16.29 -32.50
C ILE A 676 -3.21 15.42 -33.63
N SER A 677 -3.23 14.08 -33.49
CA SER A 677 -2.99 13.15 -34.60
C SER A 677 -4.11 13.23 -35.63
N SER A 678 -5.37 13.08 -35.20
CA SER A 678 -6.54 12.97 -36.09
C SER A 678 -6.84 14.21 -36.93
N LYS A 679 -6.61 15.44 -36.44
CA LYS A 679 -6.86 16.67 -37.23
C LYS A 679 -5.76 17.04 -38.24
N ARG A 680 -4.66 16.26 -38.34
CA ARG A 680 -3.50 16.65 -39.15
C ARG A 680 -3.66 16.42 -40.66
N ASP A 681 -4.53 15.49 -41.06
CA ASP A 681 -4.61 14.99 -42.43
C ASP A 681 -5.46 15.86 -43.40
N SER A 682 -6.09 16.94 -42.92
CA SER A 682 -7.11 17.68 -43.69
C SER A 682 -6.64 19.04 -44.26
N ALA A 683 -5.37 19.44 -44.10
CA ALA A 683 -4.95 20.83 -44.30
C ALA A 683 -3.67 21.02 -45.15
N GLN A 684 -3.69 20.67 -46.44
CA GLN A 684 -2.67 21.16 -47.39
C GLN A 684 -3.09 21.11 -48.88
N LYS A 685 -3.43 22.27 -49.46
CA LYS A 685 -3.22 22.63 -50.89
C LYS A 685 -3.68 24.06 -51.20
N GLU A 686 -2.72 24.97 -51.42
CA GLU A 686 -2.70 25.89 -52.57
C GLU A 686 -1.33 26.59 -52.66
N PRO A 687 -0.78 26.88 -53.87
CA PRO A 687 0.57 27.43 -54.03
C PRO A 687 0.60 28.92 -54.42
N CYS A 688 1.40 29.73 -53.73
CA CYS A 688 1.69 31.11 -54.14
C CYS A 688 2.66 31.16 -55.33
N THR A 689 2.33 31.95 -56.36
CA THR A 689 3.20 32.23 -57.51
C THR A 689 4.09 33.46 -57.28
N LYS A 690 5.12 33.62 -58.13
CA LYS A 690 6.21 34.58 -57.93
C LYS A 690 5.90 35.97 -58.49
N GLU A 691 5.60 36.96 -57.64
CA GLU A 691 5.84 38.37 -57.97
C GLU A 691 5.89 39.29 -56.74
N CYS A 692 7.09 39.59 -56.20
CA CYS A 692 7.28 40.70 -55.24
C CYS A 692 8.77 41.06 -54.93
N LEU A 693 9.66 41.13 -55.94
CA LEU A 693 11.10 41.36 -55.73
C LEU A 693 11.59 42.73 -56.26
N HIS A 694 11.16 43.87 -55.69
CA HIS A 694 11.81 45.17 -55.94
C HIS A 694 11.57 46.35 -54.98
N LYS A 695 10.96 46.17 -53.78
CA LYS A 695 10.57 47.30 -52.91
C LYS A 695 11.13 47.31 -51.47
N GLU A 696 12.20 46.56 -51.20
CA GLU A 696 12.74 46.42 -49.83
C GLU A 696 14.08 47.14 -49.57
N THR A 697 14.78 47.57 -50.62
CA THR A 697 16.20 48.00 -50.56
C THR A 697 16.47 49.36 -49.88
N VAL A 698 15.45 50.05 -49.35
CA VAL A 698 15.59 51.37 -48.71
C VAL A 698 15.21 51.37 -47.22
N LEU A 699 14.49 50.35 -46.73
CA LEU A 699 14.08 50.27 -45.31
C LEU A 699 14.96 49.34 -44.44
N GLN A 700 15.86 48.57 -45.04
CA GLN A 700 16.64 47.54 -44.34
C GLN A 700 17.90 48.09 -43.62
N GLN A 701 18.54 49.17 -44.12
CA GLN A 701 19.84 49.63 -43.62
C GLN A 701 19.87 49.95 -42.11
N GLY A 702 18.76 50.48 -41.57
CA GLY A 702 18.64 50.78 -40.14
C GLY A 702 18.42 49.54 -39.28
N HIS A 703 17.42 48.71 -39.64
CA HIS A 703 17.05 47.52 -38.87
C HIS A 703 18.17 46.46 -38.83
N ILE A 704 18.95 46.29 -39.90
CA ILE A 704 20.10 45.38 -39.91
C ILE A 704 21.09 45.76 -38.79
N SER A 705 21.42 47.05 -38.63
CA SER A 705 22.34 47.51 -37.58
C SER A 705 21.83 47.30 -36.14
N HIS A 706 20.51 47.17 -35.95
CA HIS A 706 19.90 46.81 -34.67
C HIS A 706 19.94 45.30 -34.44
N LEU A 707 19.53 44.50 -35.44
CA LEU A 707 19.60 43.04 -35.37
C LEU A 707 21.04 42.55 -35.17
N GLU A 708 22.03 43.16 -35.82
CA GLU A 708 23.44 42.82 -35.62
C GLU A 708 23.88 43.01 -34.16
N LYS A 709 23.46 44.10 -33.50
CA LYS A 709 23.72 44.33 -32.08
C LYS A 709 23.01 43.31 -31.17
N GLU A 710 21.76 42.98 -31.44
CA GLU A 710 21.04 41.97 -30.64
C GLU A 710 21.59 40.56 -30.86
N ILE A 711 21.94 40.19 -32.09
CA ILE A 711 22.65 38.94 -32.40
C ILE A 711 24.01 38.89 -31.69
N GLN A 712 24.73 40.01 -31.62
CA GLN A 712 26.01 40.10 -30.91
C GLN A 712 25.84 40.01 -29.38
N LYS A 713 24.74 40.54 -28.81
CA LYS A 713 24.34 40.36 -27.40
C LYS A 713 23.94 38.92 -27.09
N LEU A 714 23.10 38.31 -27.92
CA LEU A 714 22.71 36.89 -27.81
C LEU A 714 23.94 35.98 -27.92
N ARG A 715 24.90 36.28 -28.80
CA ARG A 715 26.20 35.58 -28.88
C ARG A 715 27.12 35.80 -27.68
N LEU A 716 26.83 36.71 -26.75
CA LEU A 716 27.50 36.82 -25.45
C LEU A 716 26.74 36.03 -24.39
N GLU A 717 25.41 36.16 -24.32
CA GLU A 717 24.55 35.41 -23.40
C GLU A 717 24.64 33.88 -23.63
N ILE A 718 24.67 33.42 -24.89
CA ILE A 718 24.88 32.02 -25.25
C ILE A 718 26.26 31.51 -24.78
N ARG A 719 27.31 32.35 -24.82
CA ARG A 719 28.65 31.95 -24.32
C ARG A 719 28.70 31.87 -22.79
N ALA A 720 28.02 32.78 -22.09
CA ALA A 720 27.86 32.67 -20.64
C ALA A 720 27.06 31.42 -20.24
N LEU A 721 26.04 31.05 -21.03
CA LEU A 721 25.26 29.81 -20.85
C LEU A 721 26.10 28.54 -21.05
N HIS A 722 26.98 28.50 -22.05
CA HIS A 722 27.92 27.36 -22.21
C HIS A 722 28.89 27.29 -21.04
N GLN A 723 29.50 28.40 -20.62
CA GLN A 723 30.39 28.41 -19.44
C GLN A 723 29.69 27.97 -18.15
N ALA A 724 28.40 28.30 -17.98
CA ALA A 724 27.59 27.81 -16.87
C ALA A 724 27.27 26.30 -16.99
N HIS A 725 27.08 25.78 -18.21
CA HIS A 725 26.90 24.36 -18.47
C HIS A 725 28.17 23.56 -18.15
N ASP A 726 29.33 24.00 -18.65
CA ASP A 726 30.63 23.38 -18.40
C ASP A 726 30.93 23.34 -16.87
N SER A 727 30.63 24.43 -16.17
CA SER A 727 30.79 24.52 -14.71
C SER A 727 29.83 23.59 -13.94
N LEU A 728 28.60 23.39 -14.43
CA LEU A 728 27.64 22.46 -13.84
C LEU A 728 28.01 20.99 -14.11
N GLU A 729 28.50 20.66 -15.30
CA GLU A 729 28.98 19.31 -15.62
C GLU A 729 30.22 18.96 -14.78
N ALA A 730 31.13 19.91 -14.57
CA ALA A 730 32.27 19.75 -13.66
C ALA A 730 31.80 19.39 -12.22
N GLN A 731 30.85 20.14 -11.66
CA GLN A 731 30.25 19.84 -10.34
C GLN A 731 29.54 18.49 -10.31
N LEU A 732 28.81 18.12 -11.37
CA LEU A 732 28.15 16.82 -11.49
C LEU A 732 29.16 15.65 -11.52
N SER A 733 30.33 15.87 -12.15
CA SER A 733 31.43 14.91 -12.17
C SER A 733 32.08 14.71 -10.80
N GLU A 734 32.04 15.72 -9.93
CA GLU A 734 32.59 15.69 -8.58
C GLU A 734 31.62 15.01 -7.61
N ALA A 735 30.33 15.38 -7.66
CA ALA A 735 29.27 14.71 -6.90
C ALA A 735 29.20 13.19 -7.17
N ARG A 736 29.36 12.76 -8.44
CA ARG A 736 29.46 11.32 -8.79
C ARG A 736 30.69 10.63 -8.19
N ARG A 737 31.81 11.33 -8.02
CA ARG A 737 33.02 10.80 -7.38
C ARG A 737 32.84 10.69 -5.86
N GLU A 738 32.17 11.65 -5.23
CA GLU A 738 31.79 11.53 -3.82
C GLU A 738 30.78 10.40 -3.57
N GLU A 739 29.78 10.23 -4.44
CA GLU A 739 28.81 9.14 -4.34
C GLU A 739 29.51 7.76 -4.34
N HIS A 740 30.41 7.51 -5.28
CA HIS A 740 31.20 6.27 -5.30
C HIS A 740 32.08 6.10 -4.06
N ARG A 741 32.66 7.18 -3.51
CA ARG A 741 33.43 7.10 -2.25
C ARG A 741 32.54 6.71 -1.07
N LEU A 742 31.34 7.30 -0.98
CA LEU A 742 30.35 6.98 0.06
C LEU A 742 29.82 5.54 -0.08
N GLN A 743 29.62 5.04 -1.30
CA GLN A 743 29.27 3.63 -1.55
C GLN A 743 30.36 2.66 -1.04
N GLN A 744 31.65 2.99 -1.24
CA GLN A 744 32.77 2.19 -0.72
C GLN A 744 32.86 2.24 0.82
N GLN A 745 32.66 3.42 1.43
CA GLN A 745 32.62 3.57 2.89
C GLN A 745 31.44 2.78 3.49
N LYS A 746 30.25 2.86 2.89
CA LYS A 746 29.07 2.06 3.28
C LYS A 746 29.37 0.57 3.26
N HIS A 747 29.95 0.03 2.18
CA HIS A 747 30.23 -1.41 2.10
C HIS A 747 31.27 -1.87 3.14
N THR A 748 32.20 -0.98 3.51
CA THR A 748 33.18 -1.23 4.59
C THR A 748 32.49 -1.29 5.96
N LEU A 749 31.57 -0.36 6.24
CA LEU A 749 30.75 -0.35 7.46
C LEU A 749 29.82 -1.57 7.55
N GLU A 750 29.18 -1.97 6.45
CA GLU A 750 28.36 -3.19 6.38
C GLU A 750 29.17 -4.46 6.73
N LYS A 751 30.44 -4.51 6.32
CA LYS A 751 31.35 -5.61 6.66
C LYS A 751 31.74 -5.59 8.14
N GLN A 752 32.05 -4.42 8.70
CA GLN A 752 32.33 -4.27 10.14
C GLN A 752 31.13 -4.63 11.02
N HIS A 753 29.92 -4.22 10.62
CA HIS A 753 28.68 -4.52 11.33
C HIS A 753 28.42 -6.03 11.42
N LYS A 754 28.65 -6.78 10.34
CA LYS A 754 28.54 -8.25 10.34
C LYS A 754 29.55 -8.92 11.30
N THR A 755 30.77 -8.42 11.38
CA THR A 755 31.76 -8.92 12.36
C THR A 755 31.33 -8.64 13.80
N LEU A 756 30.81 -7.43 14.08
CA LEU A 756 30.30 -7.07 15.41
C LEU A 756 29.06 -7.91 15.80
N GLN A 757 28.18 -8.21 14.85
CA GLN A 757 27.03 -9.09 15.09
C GLN A 757 27.50 -10.51 15.48
N LEU A 758 28.46 -11.09 14.74
CA LEU A 758 29.02 -12.41 15.06
C LEU A 758 29.68 -12.44 16.46
N HIS A 759 30.41 -11.39 16.84
CA HIS A 759 30.96 -11.25 18.18
C HIS A 759 29.87 -11.15 19.26
N SER A 760 28.76 -10.45 18.98
CA SER A 760 27.61 -10.36 19.89
C SER A 760 26.91 -11.71 20.09
N GLU A 761 26.78 -12.50 19.02
CA GLU A 761 26.21 -13.86 19.08
C GLU A 761 27.11 -14.81 19.89
N GLN A 762 28.43 -14.73 19.73
CA GLN A 762 29.40 -15.47 20.56
C GLN A 762 29.38 -15.06 22.03
N LEU A 763 29.26 -13.76 22.33
CA LEU A 763 29.12 -13.23 23.68
C LEU A 763 27.84 -13.72 24.35
N GLN A 764 26.70 -13.70 23.64
CA GLN A 764 25.43 -14.22 24.16
C GLN A 764 25.52 -15.72 24.45
N ALA A 765 26.06 -16.53 23.52
CA ALA A 765 26.22 -17.97 23.73
C ALA A 765 27.13 -18.29 24.94
N THR A 766 28.18 -17.48 25.16
CA THR A 766 29.09 -17.60 26.32
C THR A 766 28.37 -17.22 27.62
N TYR A 767 27.56 -16.16 27.61
CA TYR A 767 26.75 -15.74 28.75
C TYR A 767 25.69 -16.79 29.12
N ASP A 768 24.97 -17.32 28.14
CA ASP A 768 23.96 -18.37 28.33
C ASP A 768 24.60 -19.67 28.86
N GLN A 769 25.84 -19.99 28.45
CA GLN A 769 26.60 -21.08 29.05
C GLN A 769 26.92 -20.80 30.52
N LYS A 770 27.44 -19.62 30.86
CA LYS A 770 27.80 -19.28 32.25
C LYS A 770 26.59 -19.22 33.18
N ASN A 771 25.42 -18.81 32.67
CA ASN A 771 24.17 -18.89 33.42
C ASN A 771 23.74 -20.34 33.68
N ARG A 772 23.94 -21.28 32.73
CA ARG A 772 23.68 -22.72 32.98
C ARG A 772 24.63 -23.29 34.02
N GLU A 773 25.93 -22.99 33.94
CA GLU A 773 26.93 -23.40 34.94
C GLU A 773 26.61 -22.85 36.34
N LEU A 774 26.12 -21.61 36.44
CA LEU A 774 25.68 -21.00 37.70
C LEU A 774 24.43 -21.67 38.29
N LEU A 775 23.44 -22.02 37.46
CA LEU A 775 22.23 -22.71 37.89
C LEU A 775 22.54 -24.13 38.40
N GLU A 776 23.37 -24.89 37.67
CA GLU A 776 23.81 -26.23 38.10
C GLU A 776 24.64 -26.18 39.40
N MET A 777 25.40 -25.10 39.62
CA MET A 777 26.12 -24.88 40.89
C MET A 777 25.18 -24.51 42.04
N ALA A 778 24.14 -23.69 41.78
CA ALA A 778 23.13 -23.35 42.77
C ALA A 778 22.28 -24.55 43.20
N GLU A 779 21.90 -25.42 42.25
CA GLU A 779 21.18 -26.66 42.51
C GLU A 779 21.98 -27.60 43.43
N LYS A 780 23.27 -27.82 43.13
CA LYS A 780 24.17 -28.62 43.99
C LYS A 780 24.42 -28.00 45.37
N LEU A 781 24.41 -26.67 45.47
CA LEU A 781 24.49 -25.99 46.78
C LEU A 781 23.21 -26.19 47.59
N GLN A 782 22.04 -26.25 46.95
CA GLN A 782 20.77 -26.59 47.61
C GLN A 782 20.76 -28.06 48.07
N GLU A 783 21.16 -29.00 47.22
CA GLU A 783 21.29 -30.42 47.61
C GLU A 783 22.21 -30.61 48.84
N LEU A 784 23.35 -29.90 48.88
CA LEU A 784 24.27 -29.91 50.02
C LEU A 784 23.67 -29.24 51.26
N ALA A 785 22.89 -28.18 51.11
CA ALA A 785 22.18 -27.54 52.22
C ALA A 785 21.13 -28.48 52.82
N ASP A 786 20.28 -29.08 51.99
CA ASP A 786 19.21 -30.01 52.40
C ASP A 786 19.80 -31.28 53.05
N ALA A 787 20.88 -31.83 52.49
CA ALA A 787 21.61 -32.94 53.09
C ALA A 787 22.21 -32.56 54.46
N SER A 788 22.73 -31.34 54.62
CA SER A 788 23.24 -30.85 55.90
C SER A 788 22.14 -30.67 56.94
N GLU A 789 20.95 -30.17 56.53
CA GLU A 789 19.81 -29.98 57.43
C GLU A 789 19.25 -31.34 57.90
N ASN A 790 19.24 -32.35 57.04
CA ASN A 790 18.82 -33.71 57.40
C ASN A 790 19.82 -34.38 58.37
N LEU A 791 21.13 -34.26 58.15
CA LEU A 791 22.15 -34.70 59.11
C LEU A 791 22.03 -33.96 60.46
N LEU A 792 21.63 -32.69 60.46
CA LEU A 792 21.37 -31.90 61.67
C LEU A 792 20.04 -32.26 62.37
N LYS A 793 19.06 -32.83 61.66
CA LYS A 793 17.83 -33.40 62.25
C LYS A 793 18.11 -34.75 62.91
N GLU A 794 18.89 -35.62 62.26
CA GLU A 794 19.21 -36.97 62.77
C GLU A 794 20.22 -36.95 63.92
N ASN A 795 21.17 -36.01 63.93
CA ASN A 795 22.26 -36.00 64.90
C ASN A 795 22.19 -34.80 65.86
N THR A 796 21.57 -35.01 67.02
CA THR A 796 21.37 -34.00 68.06
C THR A 796 22.66 -33.36 68.58
N ILE A 797 23.78 -34.11 68.59
CA ILE A 797 25.08 -33.62 69.03
C ILE A 797 25.67 -32.65 68.01
N LEU A 798 25.61 -32.98 66.71
CA LEU A 798 26.01 -32.05 65.65
C LEU A 798 25.17 -30.77 65.67
N ARG A 799 23.86 -30.85 65.94
CA ARG A 799 22.97 -29.68 66.04
C ARG A 799 23.40 -28.70 67.13
N ILE A 800 23.78 -29.22 68.31
CA ILE A 800 24.32 -28.42 69.42
C ILE A 800 25.71 -27.84 69.08
N LEU A 801 26.57 -28.61 68.42
CA LEU A 801 27.90 -28.15 68.00
C LEU A 801 27.85 -27.05 66.93
N VAL A 802 26.91 -27.11 65.98
CA VAL A 802 26.70 -26.06 64.97
C VAL A 802 26.18 -24.79 65.63
N ALA A 803 25.13 -24.86 66.44
CA ALA A 803 24.63 -23.68 67.17
C ALA A 803 25.71 -23.04 68.09
N SER A 804 26.54 -23.87 68.75
CA SER A 804 27.68 -23.40 69.55
C SER A 804 28.80 -22.77 68.70
N ARG A 805 28.89 -23.11 67.41
CA ARG A 805 29.85 -22.55 66.46
C ARG A 805 29.31 -21.29 65.78
N GLU A 806 28.02 -21.20 65.51
CA GLU A 806 27.34 -20.00 64.98
C GLU A 806 27.34 -18.87 66.01
N GLY A 807 27.02 -19.16 67.28
CA GLY A 807 27.19 -18.18 68.37
C GLY A 807 28.64 -17.71 68.55
N LYS A 808 29.62 -18.56 68.20
CA LYS A 808 31.06 -18.20 68.15
C LYS A 808 31.51 -17.52 66.85
N LEU A 809 30.66 -17.50 65.82
CA LEU A 809 30.87 -16.75 64.58
C LEU A 809 30.30 -15.34 64.71
N GLN A 810 29.09 -15.20 65.25
CA GLN A 810 28.52 -13.88 65.58
C GLN A 810 29.44 -13.09 66.52
N SER A 811 29.93 -13.70 67.60
CA SER A 811 30.93 -13.07 68.50
C SER A 811 32.30 -12.78 67.82
N LYS A 812 32.52 -13.25 66.59
CA LYS A 812 33.77 -13.12 65.83
C LYS A 812 33.67 -12.15 64.65
N ASP A 813 32.47 -11.89 64.15
CA ASP A 813 32.20 -10.80 63.20
C ASP A 813 31.90 -9.49 63.95
N GLU A 814 31.25 -9.53 65.13
CA GLU A 814 31.19 -8.39 66.06
C GLU A 814 32.60 -7.88 66.47
N SER A 815 33.59 -8.78 66.55
CA SER A 815 35.00 -8.44 66.80
C SER A 815 35.83 -8.20 65.53
N LYS A 816 35.18 -7.97 64.38
CA LYS A 816 35.79 -7.46 63.14
C LYS A 816 35.28 -6.09 62.72
N GLU A 817 34.01 -5.76 62.95
CA GLU A 817 33.50 -4.41 62.62
C GLU A 817 34.07 -3.32 63.55
N ALA A 818 34.58 -3.70 64.73
CA ALA A 818 35.23 -2.82 65.70
C ALA A 818 36.65 -2.34 65.32
N LEU A 819 37.08 -2.42 64.04
CA LEU A 819 38.44 -2.04 63.63
C LEU A 819 38.57 -1.29 62.29
N GLN A 820 37.57 -0.51 61.87
CA GLN A 820 37.78 0.48 60.80
C GLN A 820 36.92 1.75 60.86
N SER A 821 36.83 2.37 62.04
CA SER A 821 36.35 3.75 62.22
C SER A 821 37.27 4.54 63.16
N GLU A 822 37.41 5.84 62.89
CA GLU A 822 38.12 6.88 63.68
C GLU A 822 39.66 6.86 63.72
N VAL A 823 40.25 7.64 62.81
CA VAL A 823 41.16 8.75 63.15
C VAL A 823 40.56 9.98 62.43
N GLN A 824 39.82 10.85 63.14
CA GLN A 824 40.26 12.18 63.65
C GLN A 824 40.74 13.15 62.54
N THR A 825 40.38 14.43 62.48
CA THR A 825 39.60 15.36 63.36
C THR A 825 39.18 16.56 62.48
N GLY A 826 38.19 17.42 62.78
CA GLY A 826 37.24 17.53 63.90
C GLY A 826 36.38 18.82 63.74
N ALA A 827 35.57 19.12 64.76
CA ALA A 827 35.36 20.44 65.39
C ALA A 827 34.93 21.68 64.56
N ASP A 828 33.88 22.44 64.90
CA ASP A 828 32.99 22.44 66.08
C ASP A 828 31.59 23.02 65.77
N ASP A 829 30.61 22.67 66.64
CA ASP A 829 29.44 23.44 67.14
C ASP A 829 28.79 24.56 66.30
N SER A 830 27.46 24.67 66.23
CA SER A 830 26.45 24.47 67.29
C SER A 830 25.01 24.36 66.73
N SER A 831 24.05 23.93 67.57
CA SER A 831 22.63 23.78 67.18
C SER A 831 21.66 24.54 68.09
N VAL A 832 20.64 25.18 67.52
CA VAL A 832 19.42 25.66 68.21
C VAL A 832 18.20 25.46 67.30
N LEU A 833 17.04 25.23 67.91
CA LEU A 833 15.75 24.92 67.26
C LEU A 833 14.97 26.17 66.79
N VAL A 834 13.76 25.91 66.26
CA VAL A 834 12.50 26.70 66.31
C VAL A 834 11.96 27.23 64.96
N SER A 835 11.02 26.45 64.44
CA SER A 835 9.66 26.83 63.96
C SER A 835 9.37 28.04 63.03
N THR A 836 8.37 27.78 62.19
CA THR A 836 7.29 28.70 61.71
C THR A 836 7.56 29.80 60.66
N ALA A 837 6.90 29.59 59.52
CA ALA A 837 5.95 30.52 58.86
C ALA A 837 6.42 31.64 57.90
N LEU A 838 5.90 31.50 56.66
CA LEU A 838 5.25 32.51 55.81
C LEU A 838 6.06 33.57 55.01
N THR A 839 5.46 33.87 53.85
CA THR A 839 5.42 35.14 53.07
C THR A 839 6.57 35.60 52.16
N THR A 840 6.19 35.75 50.87
CA THR A 840 6.47 36.85 49.91
C THR A 840 7.86 37.12 49.29
N GLU A 841 7.86 37.04 47.95
CA GLU A 841 8.44 37.98 46.96
C GLU A 841 9.97 38.28 46.90
N GLY A 842 10.44 38.70 45.71
CA GLY A 842 11.66 39.53 45.60
C GLY A 842 12.78 39.10 44.64
N ASN A 843 12.59 39.34 43.33
CA ASN A 843 13.61 39.71 42.33
C ASN A 843 15.14 39.44 42.56
N ARG A 844 15.72 38.61 41.67
CA ARG A 844 16.67 39.01 40.60
C ARG A 844 17.92 39.87 40.95
N ILE A 845 19.13 39.34 40.68
CA ILE A 845 20.24 40.00 39.92
C ILE A 845 21.40 39.00 39.65
N ASP A 846 22.26 39.31 38.66
CA ASP A 846 23.26 38.45 38.01
C ASP A 846 24.69 38.47 38.61
N HIS A 847 25.55 37.58 38.06
CA HIS A 847 27.04 37.44 38.09
C HIS A 847 27.59 36.16 38.78
N VAL A 848 28.40 35.29 38.13
CA VAL A 848 29.75 35.43 37.51
C VAL A 848 30.84 35.60 38.59
N ASP A 849 31.84 34.72 38.79
CA ASP A 849 32.13 33.39 38.19
C ASP A 849 32.54 32.40 39.34
N THR A 850 33.51 31.45 39.36
CA THR A 850 34.61 31.06 38.46
C THR A 850 34.93 29.55 38.53
N VAL A 851 35.49 29.04 37.43
CA VAL A 851 36.13 27.73 37.17
C VAL A 851 36.87 27.00 38.32
N ALA A 852 36.63 25.68 38.43
CA ALA A 852 37.67 24.66 38.67
C ALA A 852 37.35 23.41 37.82
N THR A 853 38.36 22.76 37.23
CA THR A 853 38.21 21.65 36.26
C THR A 853 39.14 20.50 36.55
N GLU A 854 38.71 19.26 36.27
CA GLU A 854 39.64 18.23 35.81
C GLU A 854 38.97 17.26 34.81
N HIS A 855 39.79 16.59 33.99
CA HIS A 855 39.37 15.87 32.79
C HIS A 855 39.51 14.35 32.91
N SER A 856 38.61 13.61 32.27
CA SER A 856 39.02 12.57 31.31
C SER A 856 37.98 12.47 30.18
N SER A 857 38.35 11.81 29.07
CA SER A 857 37.59 11.84 27.82
C SER A 857 37.93 10.65 26.95
N GLU A 858 36.98 10.13 26.15
CA GLU A 858 37.29 9.68 24.79
C GLU A 858 36.05 9.60 23.86
N ASN A 859 36.29 9.91 22.57
CA ASN A 859 35.34 9.80 21.46
C ASN A 859 35.56 8.43 20.77
N ARG A 860 34.65 7.79 20.03
CA ARG A 860 33.47 8.15 19.21
C ARG A 860 33.73 8.78 17.83
N THR A 861 33.61 7.93 16.82
CA THR A 861 33.30 8.19 15.40
C THR A 861 32.58 6.94 14.85
N GLU A 862 31.51 7.01 14.07
CA GLU A 862 30.56 8.12 13.77
C GLU A 862 29.13 7.67 14.15
#